data_AF-A0A6A4KKE8-F1
#
_entry.id   AF-A0A6A4KKE8-F1
#
_cell.length_a   1.000
_cell.length_b   1.000
_cell.length_c   1.000
_cell.angle_alpha   90.00
_cell.angle_beta   90.00
_cell.angle_gamma   90.00
#
_symmetry.space_group_name_H-M   'P 1'
#
loop_
_entity.id
_entity.type
_entity.pdbx_description
1 polymer ?
#
loop_
_entity_poly.entity_id
_entity_poly.type
_entity_poly.pdbx_seq_one_letter_code
_entity_poly.pdbx_strand_id
1 'polypeptide(L)'
;MPPNNLPSQSPPAKHIETQQRKPAPPLSQFIEEKEDGSLVDPLCAPGKIHKITFADITSASYKVKDGITCTPCVRSHLSNITGVDIYFKKDFLQYTGSFKERGACYALRMLTDEQKTKGVISASLGNHALALCYHGKLLKIPVTVVMPVVAPIMKIQACKSHGATVVVKGKNMKEAKQIAMKMAKDCGFTYINGYDHPHIIAGQGTLGLEMVEQVKDIDAIVVPVGGGGLIAGIALAAKTLLPHVKIIGVESDRCPSFSTALKTGKPTEVPILSTLADGLAVPLVGYNAYATASTLIDKMVVVNEEWIAIAILRLVEHEKCVVEGAGASGLAAILAGQLDELKGKRVVIPLCGGNIDTTILGRCLERGLAVDGRLLKFCVTVSDRPGGIADLCQLVSETGVSIKDIMHERAWITSDVFSVQVTVVCETMDKEHSNRLKKILMDSYKSVVFGDFMNPWTMNKPKVISQYGWRRSNVSLWFTRGLTLFFSFFYLIPIFWSPYNTYYKALAAYAATSALRLHQRQPFFRLNVQFFASILMEDSCHYLIYSMIFFYVAPFTPVLIPIFCFSLIHFASYSIRLLDVLGPNALWMARLLISLVELNARNILNLIAFTEIILAPFCIILVFTGRASFLTPFMYHQFILMRYKSQRNPSTRNMFTELRMSATYLANHGKTPAIIKNLINSGINFVCWLGPTIINPPSQ
;
A
#
# COMPACT_ATOMS: atom_id res chain seq x y z
N MET A 1 -47.08 39.91 18.78
CA MET A 1 -46.82 40.35 20.16
C MET A 1 -45.89 39.33 20.82
N PRO A 2 -44.88 39.78 21.58
CA PRO A 2 -43.48 39.73 21.15
C PRO A 2 -42.64 38.64 21.85
N PRO A 3 -41.40 38.38 21.36
CA PRO A 3 -40.44 37.50 22.00
C PRO A 3 -39.86 38.17 23.26
N ASN A 4 -39.77 37.40 24.35
CA ASN A 4 -39.20 37.88 25.61
C ASN A 4 -37.68 37.67 25.66
N ASN A 5 -37.01 38.76 25.99
CA ASN A 5 -35.56 38.91 26.18
C ASN A 5 -34.99 37.91 27.20
N LEU A 6 -33.95 37.17 26.82
CA LEU A 6 -33.03 36.53 27.77
C LEU A 6 -31.90 37.53 28.10
N PRO A 7 -31.66 37.86 29.38
CA PRO A 7 -30.54 38.72 29.75
C PRO A 7 -29.22 37.94 29.71
N SER A 8 -28.28 38.49 28.94
CA SER A 8 -26.86 38.20 29.01
C SER A 8 -26.31 38.66 30.37
N GLN A 9 -25.77 37.73 31.17
CA GLN A 9 -24.78 38.03 32.20
C GLN A 9 -24.18 36.72 32.74
N SER A 10 -23.06 36.30 32.15
CA SER A 10 -22.12 35.36 32.76
C SER A 10 -21.35 36.08 33.89
N PRO A 11 -21.20 35.48 35.08
CA PRO A 11 -20.39 36.09 36.15
C PRO A 11 -18.90 36.07 35.77
N PRO A 12 -18.10 37.05 36.21
CA PRO A 12 -16.69 37.13 35.86
C PRO A 12 -15.92 35.98 36.52
N ALA A 13 -15.08 35.33 35.71
CA ALA A 13 -14.21 34.25 36.15
C ALA A 13 -13.31 34.71 37.30
N LYS A 14 -13.43 34.07 38.46
CA LYS A 14 -12.42 34.17 39.51
C LYS A 14 -11.12 33.58 38.95
N HIS A 15 -10.08 34.41 38.90
CA HIS A 15 -8.70 34.00 38.64
C HIS A 15 -8.30 32.90 39.64
N ILE A 16 -8.36 31.65 39.20
CA ILE A 16 -7.64 30.55 39.82
C ILE A 16 -6.23 30.66 39.27
N GLU A 17 -5.28 31.03 40.13
CA GLU A 17 -3.86 30.92 39.85
C GLU A 17 -3.56 29.50 39.37
N THR A 18 -3.29 29.38 38.07
CA THR A 18 -2.62 28.20 37.51
C THR A 18 -1.27 28.08 38.18
N GLN A 19 -1.18 27.25 39.22
CA GLN A 19 0.09 26.66 39.62
C GLN A 19 0.68 26.00 38.37
N GLN A 20 1.73 26.62 37.84
CA GLN A 20 2.51 26.09 36.73
C GLN A 20 2.95 24.68 37.09
N ARG A 21 2.37 23.68 36.42
CA ARG A 21 2.80 22.29 36.49
C ARG A 21 4.28 22.25 36.08
N LYS A 22 5.14 21.71 36.94
CA LYS A 22 6.52 21.40 36.55
C LYS A 22 6.48 20.48 35.32
N PRO A 23 7.15 20.84 34.20
CA PRO A 23 7.30 19.94 33.08
C PRO A 23 8.10 18.71 33.53
N ALA A 24 7.77 17.54 32.96
CA ALA A 24 8.59 16.34 33.11
C ALA A 24 10.05 16.66 32.71
N PRO A 25 11.06 16.06 33.36
CA PRO A 25 12.46 16.36 33.09
C PRO A 25 12.81 16.16 31.60
N PRO A 26 13.77 16.94 31.04
CA PRO A 26 14.14 16.84 29.64
C PRO A 26 14.69 15.43 29.32
N LEU A 27 14.08 14.76 28.33
CA LEU A 27 14.44 13.42 27.83
C LEU A 27 15.85 13.32 27.20
N SER A 28 16.64 14.40 27.20
CA SER A 28 17.93 14.49 26.52
C SER A 28 19.14 14.08 27.37
N GLN A 29 18.97 13.74 28.67
CA GLN A 29 20.10 13.50 29.57
C GLN A 29 20.30 12.03 30.04
N PHE A 30 19.51 11.06 29.58
CA PHE A 30 19.55 9.71 30.13
C PHE A 30 19.58 8.62 29.06
N ILE A 31 20.67 8.51 28.28
CA ILE A 31 20.98 7.28 27.54
C ILE A 31 22.51 7.11 27.49
N GLU A 32 23.09 6.43 28.47
CA GLU A 32 24.34 5.70 28.27
C GLU A 32 24.00 4.35 27.60
N GLU A 33 24.68 4.06 26.48
CA GLU A 33 24.64 2.76 25.81
C GLU A 33 25.49 1.75 26.60
N LYS A 34 24.86 1.09 27.58
CA LYS A 34 25.32 -0.22 28.03
C LYS A 34 24.47 -1.31 27.37
N GLU A 35 25.14 -2.19 26.65
CA GLU A 35 24.63 -3.50 26.24
C GLU A 35 24.46 -4.35 27.51
N ASP A 36 23.22 -4.58 27.91
CA ASP A 36 22.91 -5.52 28.97
C ASP A 36 21.76 -6.43 28.48
N GLY A 37 21.76 -7.68 28.93
CA GLY A 37 20.94 -8.79 28.41
C GLY A 37 19.45 -8.47 28.27
N SER A 38 18.73 -9.26 27.46
CA SER A 38 17.33 -8.99 27.13
C SER A 38 16.48 -8.77 28.38
N LEU A 39 16.08 -7.51 28.63
CA LEU A 39 15.23 -7.14 29.77
C LEU A 39 13.90 -7.90 29.69
N VAL A 40 13.63 -8.73 30.70
CA VAL A 40 12.39 -9.50 30.82
C VAL A 40 11.44 -8.78 31.77
N ASP A 41 10.16 -8.73 31.41
CA ASP A 41 9.12 -8.23 32.30
C ASP A 41 8.95 -9.17 33.50
N PRO A 42 9.21 -8.72 34.75
CA PRO A 42 9.21 -9.57 35.93
C PRO A 42 7.84 -10.18 36.24
N LEU A 43 6.76 -9.61 35.73
CA LEU A 43 5.39 -10.14 35.89
C LEU A 43 4.99 -11.10 34.77
N CYS A 44 5.74 -11.16 33.67
CA CYS A 44 5.41 -11.90 32.45
C CYS A 44 6.57 -12.81 31.98
N ALA A 45 7.27 -13.45 32.93
CA ALA A 45 8.45 -14.25 32.68
C ALA A 45 8.16 -15.77 32.76
N PRO A 46 8.84 -16.61 31.95
CA PRO A 46 8.63 -18.07 31.95
C PRO A 46 8.86 -18.73 33.32
N GLY A 47 9.76 -18.19 34.14
CA GLY A 47 10.08 -18.71 35.47
C GLY A 47 9.19 -18.18 36.61
N LYS A 48 8.27 -17.26 36.33
CA LYS A 48 7.41 -16.64 37.35
C LYS A 48 5.98 -16.48 36.83
N ILE A 49 5.25 -17.61 36.81
CA ILE A 49 3.88 -17.70 36.33
C ILE A 49 2.92 -17.23 37.42
N HIS A 50 2.08 -16.24 37.09
CA HIS A 50 0.98 -15.76 37.92
C HIS A 50 -0.34 -16.24 37.29
N LYS A 51 -0.80 -17.42 37.70
CA LYS A 51 -2.08 -17.96 37.23
C LYS A 51 -3.23 -17.15 37.84
N ILE A 52 -4.16 -16.70 37.00
CA ILE A 52 -5.29 -15.88 37.43
C ILE A 52 -6.36 -16.77 38.06
N THR A 53 -6.99 -16.27 39.13
CA THR A 53 -8.10 -16.95 39.81
C THR A 53 -9.42 -16.27 39.50
N PHE A 54 -10.54 -16.97 39.73
CA PHE A 54 -11.87 -16.38 39.56
C PHE A 54 -12.10 -15.17 40.49
N ALA A 55 -11.53 -15.21 41.70
CA ALA A 55 -11.60 -14.10 42.66
C ALA A 55 -10.93 -12.81 42.14
N ASP A 56 -9.85 -12.94 41.36
CA ASP A 56 -9.21 -11.80 40.71
C ASP A 56 -10.14 -11.13 39.71
N ILE A 57 -10.91 -11.92 38.96
CA ILE A 57 -11.87 -11.43 37.96
C ILE A 57 -13.07 -10.75 38.65
N THR A 58 -13.62 -11.34 39.71
CA THR A 58 -14.74 -10.74 40.44
C THR A 58 -14.32 -9.44 41.14
N SER A 59 -13.11 -9.41 41.70
CA SER A 59 -12.50 -8.17 42.23
C SER A 59 -12.33 -7.12 41.13
N ALA A 60 -11.88 -7.53 39.94
CA ALA A 60 -11.77 -6.63 38.80
C ALA A 60 -13.13 -6.05 38.41
N SER A 61 -14.16 -6.89 38.28
CA SER A 61 -15.53 -6.47 37.93
C SER A 61 -16.05 -5.39 38.88
N TYR A 62 -15.91 -5.62 40.18
CA TYR A 62 -16.31 -4.65 41.20
C TYR A 62 -15.57 -3.31 41.06
N LYS A 63 -14.25 -3.33 40.88
CA LYS A 63 -13.42 -2.13 40.88
C LYS A 63 -13.46 -1.32 39.59
N VAL A 64 -13.83 -1.93 38.45
CA VAL A 64 -13.96 -1.23 37.16
C VAL A 64 -15.38 -0.76 36.87
N LYS A 65 -16.38 -1.18 37.66
CA LYS A 65 -17.81 -0.91 37.41
C LYS A 65 -18.13 0.55 37.05
N ASP A 66 -17.53 1.51 37.75
CA ASP A 66 -17.77 2.95 37.52
C ASP A 66 -16.81 3.57 36.49
N GLY A 67 -15.85 2.80 35.99
CA GLY A 67 -14.82 3.24 35.05
C GLY A 67 -15.06 2.81 33.61
N ILE A 68 -15.86 1.76 33.37
CA ILE A 68 -16.11 1.21 32.03
C ILE A 68 -17.60 1.06 31.77
N THR A 69 -17.98 1.01 30.49
CA THR A 69 -19.38 0.78 30.11
C THR A 69 -19.70 -0.72 30.16
N CYS A 70 -20.83 -1.10 30.75
CA CYS A 70 -21.37 -2.45 30.56
C CYS A 70 -21.99 -2.53 29.16
N THR A 71 -21.26 -3.12 28.21
CA THR A 71 -21.67 -3.13 26.79
C THR A 71 -22.82 -4.11 26.56
N PRO A 72 -23.64 -3.92 25.51
CA PRO A 72 -24.73 -4.84 25.22
C PRO A 72 -24.23 -6.19 24.68
N CYS A 73 -24.90 -7.28 25.09
CA CYS A 73 -24.81 -8.59 24.44
C CYS A 73 -26.15 -8.92 23.80
N VAL A 74 -26.27 -8.68 22.50
CA VAL A 74 -27.56 -8.75 21.79
C VAL A 74 -27.55 -9.84 20.74
N ARG A 75 -28.71 -10.48 20.56
CA ARG A 75 -28.93 -11.45 19.51
C ARG A 75 -28.72 -10.81 18.14
N SER A 76 -28.00 -11.50 17.26
CA SER A 76 -27.62 -11.05 15.92
C SER A 76 -28.67 -11.39 14.87
N HIS A 77 -28.83 -10.53 13.88
CA HIS A 77 -29.64 -10.82 12.68
C HIS A 77 -29.02 -11.93 11.82
N LEU A 78 -27.70 -12.15 11.94
CA LEU A 78 -26.98 -13.23 11.26
C LEU A 78 -27.35 -14.62 11.78
N SER A 79 -28.08 -14.72 12.89
CA SER A 79 -28.50 -16.00 13.45
C SER A 79 -29.36 -16.79 12.46
N ASN A 80 -30.27 -16.10 11.77
CA ASN A 80 -31.15 -16.71 10.78
C ASN A 80 -30.39 -17.19 9.52
N ILE A 81 -29.29 -16.51 9.18
CA ILE A 81 -28.50 -16.80 7.98
C ILE A 81 -27.54 -17.97 8.22
N THR A 82 -26.95 -18.02 9.42
CA THR A 82 -25.94 -19.04 9.78
C THR A 82 -26.55 -20.32 10.35
N GLY A 83 -27.80 -20.26 10.83
CA GLY A 83 -28.44 -21.35 11.58
C GLY A 83 -27.88 -21.53 12.99
N VAL A 84 -27.04 -20.61 13.47
CA VAL A 84 -26.49 -20.56 14.84
C VAL A 84 -27.21 -19.45 15.59
N ASP A 85 -27.60 -19.64 16.86
CA ASP A 85 -28.23 -18.59 17.66
C ASP A 85 -27.14 -17.65 18.22
N ILE A 86 -26.70 -16.67 17.42
CA ILE A 86 -25.54 -15.83 17.69
C ILE A 86 -25.91 -14.61 18.54
N TYR A 87 -25.14 -14.37 19.59
CA TYR A 87 -25.17 -13.16 20.40
C TYR A 87 -23.83 -12.43 20.31
N PHE A 88 -23.88 -11.13 19.99
CA PHE A 88 -22.69 -10.29 19.92
C PHE A 88 -22.52 -9.49 21.19
N LYS A 89 -21.40 -9.67 21.88
CA LYS A 89 -20.95 -8.79 22.96
C LYS A 89 -20.16 -7.62 22.36
N LYS A 90 -20.77 -6.43 22.33
CA LYS A 90 -20.33 -5.27 21.52
C LYS A 90 -19.30 -4.39 22.22
N ASP A 91 -18.12 -4.93 22.53
CA ASP A 91 -17.07 -4.22 23.27
C ASP A 91 -16.33 -3.15 22.46
N PHE A 92 -16.55 -3.09 21.15
CA PHE A 92 -16.18 -1.93 20.33
C PHE A 92 -16.91 -0.63 20.73
N LEU A 93 -17.99 -0.72 21.54
CA LEU A 93 -18.73 0.44 22.07
C LEU A 93 -18.10 1.06 23.33
N GLN A 94 -16.99 0.50 23.85
CA GLN A 94 -16.22 1.21 24.87
C GLN A 94 -15.70 2.54 24.32
N TYR A 95 -15.40 3.50 25.20
CA TYR A 95 -15.03 4.87 24.81
C TYR A 95 -13.85 4.93 23.82
N THR A 96 -12.83 4.12 24.06
CA THR A 96 -11.62 3.97 23.25
C THR A 96 -11.78 2.98 22.10
N GLY A 97 -12.99 2.44 21.91
CA GLY A 97 -13.34 1.57 20.80
C GLY A 97 -12.96 0.09 20.98
N SER A 98 -12.61 -0.37 22.19
CA SER A 98 -12.28 -1.79 22.41
C SER A 98 -12.34 -2.26 23.87
N PHE A 99 -12.30 -3.59 24.05
CA PHE A 99 -12.24 -4.25 25.36
C PHE A 99 -11.03 -3.90 26.22
N LYS A 100 -9.97 -3.32 25.65
CA LYS A 100 -8.70 -3.08 26.36
C LYS A 100 -8.85 -2.16 27.57
N GLU A 101 -9.90 -1.35 27.61
CA GLU A 101 -10.25 -0.52 28.77
C GLU A 101 -10.43 -1.32 30.06
N ARG A 102 -10.98 -2.53 29.99
CA ARG A 102 -11.30 -3.30 31.19
C ARG A 102 -10.03 -3.62 31.98
N GLY A 103 -9.06 -4.23 31.29
CA GLY A 103 -7.74 -4.47 31.86
C GLY A 103 -6.98 -3.19 32.19
N ALA A 104 -6.98 -2.18 31.31
CA ALA A 104 -6.22 -0.95 31.53
C ALA A 104 -6.73 -0.20 32.77
N CYS A 105 -8.04 -0.03 32.90
CA CYS A 105 -8.69 0.59 34.05
C CYS A 105 -8.35 -0.17 35.34
N TYR A 106 -8.49 -1.51 35.33
CA TYR A 106 -8.17 -2.31 36.51
C TYR A 106 -6.69 -2.23 36.89
N ALA A 107 -5.78 -2.40 35.93
CA ALA A 107 -4.34 -2.36 36.16
C ALA A 107 -3.89 -1.01 36.76
N LEU A 108 -4.41 0.11 36.24
CA LEU A 108 -4.10 1.44 36.76
C LEU A 108 -4.67 1.68 38.17
N ARG A 109 -5.86 1.15 38.47
CA ARG A 109 -6.45 1.23 39.82
C ARG A 109 -5.71 0.38 40.85
N MET A 110 -4.99 -0.66 40.42
CA MET A 110 -4.23 -1.54 41.31
C MET A 110 -2.83 -1.01 41.64
N LEU A 111 -2.40 0.08 41.00
CA LEU A 111 -1.12 0.70 41.32
C LEU A 111 -1.11 1.26 42.75
N THR A 112 0.04 1.12 43.40
CA THR A 112 0.34 1.84 44.64
C THR A 112 0.46 3.34 44.38
N ASP A 113 0.33 4.18 45.40
CA ASP A 113 0.38 5.64 45.23
C ASP A 113 1.77 6.13 44.78
N GLU A 114 2.83 5.41 45.16
CA GLU A 114 4.18 5.63 44.63
C GLU A 114 4.23 5.36 43.12
N GLN A 115 3.71 4.22 42.67
CA GLN A 115 3.65 3.88 41.23
C GLN A 115 2.78 4.85 40.43
N LYS A 116 1.66 5.32 41.00
CA LYS A 116 0.80 6.33 40.35
C LYS A 116 1.54 7.65 40.15
N THR A 117 2.35 8.05 41.12
CA THR A 117 3.10 9.31 41.09
C THR A 117 4.26 9.23 40.08
N LYS A 118 4.99 8.10 40.05
CA LYS A 118 6.05 7.85 39.07
C LYS A 118 5.49 7.71 37.65
N GLY A 119 4.32 7.09 37.51
CA GLY A 119 3.67 6.85 36.23
C GLY A 119 3.98 5.48 35.63
N VAL A 120 3.32 5.21 34.51
CA VAL A 120 3.37 3.93 33.81
C VAL A 120 3.96 4.08 32.42
N ILE A 121 4.50 2.98 31.89
CA ILE A 121 5.00 2.90 30.53
C ILE A 121 4.52 1.63 29.84
N SER A 122 4.26 1.70 28.54
CA SER A 122 3.95 0.52 27.73
C SER A 122 4.47 0.67 26.31
N ALA A 123 4.68 -0.46 25.63
CA ALA A 123 4.96 -0.49 24.20
C ALA A 123 3.74 -1.07 23.47
N SER A 124 3.03 -0.25 22.71
CA SER A 124 1.87 -0.69 21.93
C SER A 124 1.54 0.28 20.80
N LEU A 125 1.16 -0.27 19.65
CA LEU A 125 0.70 0.44 18.46
C LEU A 125 -0.83 0.38 18.30
N GLY A 126 -1.60 0.20 19.36
CA GLY A 126 -3.03 -0.07 19.19
C GLY A 126 -3.88 0.12 20.43
N ASN A 127 -4.91 -0.71 20.53
CA ASN A 127 -6.01 -0.62 21.48
C ASN A 127 -5.54 -0.53 22.95
N HIS A 128 -4.46 -1.21 23.31
CA HIS A 128 -3.90 -1.14 24.67
C HIS A 128 -3.30 0.23 25.00
N ALA A 129 -2.54 0.83 24.08
CA ALA A 129 -2.00 2.18 24.28
C ALA A 129 -3.13 3.19 24.50
N LEU A 130 -4.16 3.16 23.66
CA LEU A 130 -5.31 4.07 23.78
C LEU A 130 -6.04 3.91 25.12
N ALA A 131 -6.34 2.68 25.51
CA ALA A 131 -6.98 2.38 26.79
C ALA A 131 -6.15 2.88 27.98
N LEU A 132 -4.84 2.64 27.99
CA LEU A 132 -3.95 3.14 29.05
C LEU A 132 -3.92 4.67 29.08
N CYS A 133 -3.77 5.34 27.94
CA CYS A 133 -3.72 6.80 27.89
C CYS A 133 -5.02 7.43 28.37
N TYR A 134 -6.17 6.89 27.93
CA TYR A 134 -7.48 7.38 28.33
C TYR A 134 -7.72 7.23 29.84
N HIS A 135 -7.55 6.02 30.38
CA HIS A 135 -7.75 5.78 31.81
C HIS A 135 -6.69 6.46 32.68
N GLY A 136 -5.45 6.57 32.20
CA GLY A 136 -4.39 7.33 32.86
C GLY A 136 -4.75 8.81 33.00
N LYS A 137 -5.32 9.41 31.95
CA LYS A 137 -5.83 10.79 32.01
C LYS A 137 -6.93 10.96 33.06
N LEU A 138 -7.91 10.05 33.08
CA LEU A 138 -9.02 10.10 34.05
C LEU A 138 -8.54 9.94 35.49
N LEU A 139 -7.60 9.03 35.72
CA LEU A 139 -7.04 8.75 37.04
C LEU A 139 -5.88 9.68 37.43
N LYS A 140 -5.51 10.63 36.55
CA LYS A 140 -4.37 11.56 36.72
C LYS A 140 -3.03 10.86 36.93
N ILE A 141 -2.84 9.70 36.29
CA ILE A 141 -1.59 8.92 36.31
C ILE A 141 -0.80 9.26 35.04
N PRO A 142 0.48 9.66 35.13
CA PRO A 142 1.31 9.88 33.96
C PRO A 142 1.47 8.59 33.14
N VAL A 143 1.22 8.66 31.83
CA VAL A 143 1.35 7.53 30.90
C VAL A 143 2.39 7.87 29.84
N THR A 144 3.37 6.98 29.69
CA THR A 144 4.33 7.01 28.59
C THR A 144 4.07 5.84 27.66
N VAL A 145 3.99 6.09 26.35
CA VAL A 145 3.84 5.03 25.34
C VAL A 145 5.01 5.07 24.38
N VAL A 146 5.69 3.94 24.22
CA VAL A 146 6.75 3.78 23.23
C VAL A 146 6.17 3.12 21.98
N MET A 147 6.38 3.75 20.84
CA MET A 147 5.92 3.29 19.53
C MET A 147 7.10 3.26 18.55
N PRO A 148 7.19 2.29 17.64
CA PRO A 148 8.20 2.31 16.58
C PRO A 148 7.98 3.43 15.57
N VAL A 149 9.01 3.75 14.79
CA VAL A 149 9.00 4.84 13.79
C VAL A 149 7.97 4.64 12.67
N VAL A 150 7.54 3.40 12.42
CA VAL A 150 6.53 3.03 11.42
C VAL A 150 5.09 3.14 11.95
N ALA A 151 4.88 3.62 13.18
CA ALA A 151 3.56 3.80 13.76
C ALA A 151 2.69 4.75 12.92
N PRO A 152 1.42 4.39 12.64
CA PRO A 152 0.50 5.32 12.00
C PRO A 152 0.33 6.61 12.81
N ILE A 153 0.42 7.76 12.14
CA ILE A 153 0.37 9.10 12.76
C ILE A 153 -0.89 9.29 13.61
N MET A 154 -2.04 8.79 13.14
CA MET A 154 -3.30 8.86 13.88
C MET A 154 -3.23 8.22 15.28
N LYS A 155 -2.50 7.10 15.42
CA LYS A 155 -2.38 6.38 16.70
C LYS A 155 -1.47 7.14 17.67
N ILE A 156 -0.41 7.78 17.15
CA ILE A 156 0.43 8.70 17.90
C ILE A 156 -0.39 9.89 18.39
N GLN A 157 -1.16 10.52 17.49
CA GLN A 157 -1.98 11.69 17.81
C GLN A 157 -3.07 11.37 18.84
N ALA A 158 -3.73 10.22 18.72
CA ALA A 158 -4.75 9.80 19.66
C ALA A 158 -4.19 9.56 21.07
N CYS A 159 -2.98 8.98 21.22
CA CYS A 159 -2.35 8.88 22.53
C CYS A 159 -1.96 10.27 23.09
N LYS A 160 -1.46 11.17 22.23
CA LYS A 160 -1.11 12.55 22.63
C LYS A 160 -2.33 13.38 23.04
N SER A 161 -3.48 13.22 22.38
CA SER A 161 -4.72 13.94 22.74
C SER A 161 -5.26 13.54 24.12
N HIS A 162 -4.92 12.33 24.57
CA HIS A 162 -5.14 11.88 25.95
C HIS A 162 -4.07 12.36 26.94
N GLY A 163 -3.11 13.18 26.52
CA GLY A 163 -2.08 13.77 27.39
C GLY A 163 -0.93 12.82 27.74
N ALA A 164 -0.78 11.72 27.00
CA ALA A 164 0.33 10.80 27.19
C ALA A 164 1.63 11.28 26.54
N THR A 165 2.75 10.94 27.15
CA THR A 165 4.09 11.13 26.57
C THR A 165 4.34 10.02 25.55
N VAL A 166 4.36 10.36 24.26
CA VAL A 166 4.62 9.38 23.19
C VAL A 166 6.07 9.46 22.74
N VAL A 167 6.80 8.35 22.90
CA VAL A 167 8.19 8.19 22.48
C VAL A 167 8.22 7.36 21.20
N VAL A 168 8.55 7.99 20.08
CA VAL A 168 8.62 7.32 18.78
C VAL A 168 10.07 6.85 18.55
N LYS A 169 10.38 5.61 18.96
CA LYS A 169 11.70 4.99 18.83
C LYS A 169 11.60 3.48 18.57
N GLY A 170 12.58 2.98 17.81
CA GLY A 170 12.69 1.58 17.40
C GLY A 170 12.14 1.32 15.99
N LYS A 171 12.73 0.36 15.28
CA LYS A 171 12.36 -0.02 13.90
C LYS A 171 11.07 -0.83 13.85
N ASN A 172 10.81 -1.62 14.90
CA ASN A 172 9.65 -2.51 15.00
C ASN A 172 9.16 -2.62 16.46
N MET A 173 8.07 -3.37 16.66
CA MET A 173 7.46 -3.55 17.98
C MET A 173 8.37 -4.23 19.01
N LYS A 174 9.24 -5.16 18.58
CA LYS A 174 10.17 -5.87 19.46
C LYS A 174 11.19 -4.89 20.05
N GLU A 175 11.75 -4.04 19.20
CA GLU A 175 12.70 -3.00 19.61
C GLU A 175 12.02 -1.91 20.48
N ALA A 176 10.83 -1.45 20.09
CA ALA A 176 10.06 -0.50 20.90
C ALA A 176 9.74 -1.05 22.31
N LYS A 177 9.44 -2.35 22.42
CA LYS A 177 9.27 -3.03 23.71
C LYS A 177 10.54 -3.04 24.55
N GLN A 178 11.69 -3.36 23.95
CA GLN A 178 12.98 -3.34 24.66
C GLN A 178 13.31 -1.93 25.18
N ILE A 179 13.08 -0.90 24.37
CA ILE A 179 13.27 0.50 24.75
C ILE A 179 12.34 0.88 25.90
N ALA A 180 11.06 0.51 25.83
CA ALA A 180 10.09 0.76 26.90
C ALA A 180 10.50 0.09 28.22
N MET A 181 10.99 -1.14 28.17
CA MET A 181 11.46 -1.87 29.35
C MET A 181 12.72 -1.23 29.95
N LYS A 182 13.66 -0.79 29.11
CA LYS A 182 14.87 -0.06 29.55
C LYS A 182 14.48 1.25 30.23
N MET A 183 13.63 2.05 29.60
CA MET A 183 13.10 3.28 30.19
C MET A 183 12.30 3.04 31.48
N ALA A 184 11.56 1.93 31.57
CA ALA A 184 10.85 1.57 32.79
C ALA A 184 11.82 1.37 33.96
N LYS A 185 12.91 0.64 33.72
CA LYS A 185 13.97 0.40 34.70
C LYS A 185 14.69 1.69 35.08
N ASP A 186 15.12 2.46 34.08
CA ASP A 186 15.98 3.64 34.28
C ASP A 186 15.22 4.82 34.92
N CYS A 187 13.94 5.02 34.57
CA CYS A 187 13.11 6.10 35.10
C CYS A 187 12.20 5.67 36.27
N GLY A 188 12.21 4.39 36.65
CA GLY A 188 11.36 3.84 37.71
C GLY A 188 9.87 3.79 37.35
N PHE A 189 9.51 3.75 36.07
CA PHE A 189 8.12 3.59 35.64
C PHE A 189 7.63 2.16 35.84
N THR A 190 6.34 1.99 36.04
CA THR A 190 5.72 0.65 36.02
C THR A 190 5.41 0.25 34.57
N TYR A 191 6.06 -0.80 34.06
CA TYR A 191 5.73 -1.34 32.74
C TYR A 191 4.42 -2.14 32.80
N ILE A 192 3.46 -1.81 31.92
CA ILE A 192 2.19 -2.54 31.82
C ILE A 192 2.12 -3.28 30.48
N ASN A 193 2.28 -4.61 30.54
CA ASN A 193 2.09 -5.50 29.40
C ASN A 193 0.62 -5.61 28.99
N GLY A 194 0.30 -5.36 27.73
CA GLY A 194 -1.08 -5.25 27.24
C GLY A 194 -1.87 -6.55 27.09
N TYR A 195 -1.28 -7.72 27.35
CA TYR A 195 -2.01 -8.98 27.31
C TYR A 195 -1.62 -9.99 28.39
N ASP A 196 -0.38 -9.97 28.89
CA ASP A 196 0.10 -11.00 29.83
C ASP A 196 0.20 -10.53 31.28
N HIS A 197 -0.01 -9.23 31.55
CA HIS A 197 0.00 -8.73 32.91
C HIS A 197 -1.20 -9.29 33.71
N PRO A 198 -1.01 -9.76 34.96
CA PRO A 198 -2.09 -10.42 35.72
C PRO A 198 -3.36 -9.57 35.87
N HIS A 199 -3.22 -8.30 36.24
CA HIS A 199 -4.35 -7.37 36.30
C HIS A 199 -5.00 -7.11 34.93
N ILE A 200 -4.22 -7.10 33.85
CA ILE A 200 -4.79 -6.93 32.51
C ILE A 200 -5.71 -8.12 32.20
N ILE A 201 -5.24 -9.35 32.43
CA ILE A 201 -6.03 -10.59 32.20
C ILE A 201 -7.29 -10.60 33.09
N ALA A 202 -7.16 -10.31 34.38
CA ALA A 202 -8.28 -10.26 35.31
C ALA A 202 -9.35 -9.24 34.88
N GLY A 203 -8.92 -8.05 34.48
CA GLY A 203 -9.83 -7.03 33.93
C GLY A 203 -10.52 -7.48 32.65
N GLN A 204 -9.82 -8.17 31.74
CA GLN A 204 -10.47 -8.71 30.53
C GLN A 204 -11.51 -9.79 30.86
N GLY A 205 -11.30 -10.55 31.94
CA GLY A 205 -12.24 -11.57 32.39
C GLY A 205 -13.61 -11.03 32.81
N THR A 206 -13.70 -9.74 33.14
CA THR A 206 -15.00 -9.08 33.42
C THR A 206 -15.94 -9.17 32.23
N LEU A 207 -15.41 -9.23 31.01
CA LEU A 207 -16.21 -9.44 29.80
C LEU A 207 -16.93 -10.79 29.82
N GLY A 208 -16.26 -11.83 30.32
CA GLY A 208 -16.85 -13.17 30.45
C GLY A 208 -17.97 -13.22 31.49
N LEU A 209 -17.83 -12.49 32.60
CA LEU A 209 -18.91 -12.35 33.59
C LEU A 209 -20.15 -11.70 32.96
N GLU A 210 -19.97 -10.57 32.28
CA GLU A 210 -21.09 -9.87 31.64
C GLU A 210 -21.78 -10.72 30.56
N MET A 211 -21.03 -11.53 29.80
CA MET A 211 -21.61 -12.44 28.81
C MET A 211 -22.53 -13.48 29.47
N VAL A 212 -22.06 -14.12 30.54
CA VAL A 212 -22.82 -15.14 31.28
C VAL A 212 -24.04 -14.53 31.98
N GLU A 213 -23.93 -13.30 32.48
CA GLU A 213 -25.06 -12.58 33.09
C GLU A 213 -26.12 -12.15 32.07
N GLN A 214 -25.70 -11.68 30.88
CA GLN A 214 -26.60 -11.12 29.87
C GLN A 214 -27.26 -12.17 28.97
N VAL A 215 -26.65 -13.35 28.81
CA VAL A 215 -27.15 -14.41 27.92
C VAL A 215 -27.30 -15.71 28.70
N LYS A 216 -28.53 -16.22 28.78
CA LYS A 216 -28.83 -17.52 29.42
C LYS A 216 -28.48 -18.68 28.49
N ASP A 217 -28.33 -19.89 29.03
CA ASP A 217 -28.16 -21.15 28.29
C ASP A 217 -27.13 -21.10 27.15
N ILE A 218 -25.95 -20.55 27.43
CA ILE A 218 -24.86 -20.46 26.45
C ILE A 218 -24.33 -21.87 26.18
N ASP A 219 -24.24 -22.28 24.91
CA ASP A 219 -23.58 -23.54 24.53
C ASP A 219 -22.08 -23.32 24.28
N ALA A 220 -21.71 -22.19 23.66
CA ALA A 220 -20.32 -21.87 23.33
C ALA A 220 -20.01 -20.37 23.34
N ILE A 221 -18.74 -20.03 23.60
CA ILE A 221 -18.18 -18.68 23.45
C ILE A 221 -16.99 -18.75 22.48
N VAL A 222 -17.07 -18.01 21.38
CA VAL A 222 -16.04 -17.98 20.33
C VAL A 222 -15.22 -16.70 20.47
N VAL A 223 -13.97 -16.82 20.91
CA VAL A 223 -13.14 -15.69 21.36
C VAL A 223 -11.95 -15.46 20.42
N PRO A 224 -11.71 -14.23 19.92
CA PRO A 224 -10.49 -13.88 19.21
C PRO A 224 -9.23 -14.02 20.09
N VAL A 225 -8.17 -14.62 19.55
CA VAL A 225 -6.92 -14.91 20.27
C VAL A 225 -5.72 -14.27 19.57
N GLY A 226 -5.03 -13.40 20.31
CA GLY A 226 -3.69 -12.93 19.99
C GLY A 226 -2.73 -13.38 21.09
N GLY A 227 -2.33 -12.46 21.98
CA GLY A 227 -1.48 -12.79 23.14
C GLY A 227 -2.14 -13.64 24.25
N GLY A 228 -3.39 -14.08 24.07
CA GLY A 228 -4.10 -14.97 25.00
C GLY A 228 -4.85 -14.30 26.17
N GLY A 229 -4.58 -13.03 26.49
CA GLY A 229 -5.13 -12.41 27.69
C GLY A 229 -6.66 -12.30 27.74
N LEU A 230 -7.32 -12.06 26.61
CA LEU A 230 -8.78 -11.98 26.53
C LEU A 230 -9.43 -13.36 26.76
N ILE A 231 -8.99 -14.38 26.01
CA ILE A 231 -9.52 -15.73 26.14
C ILE A 231 -9.22 -16.33 27.51
N ALA A 232 -8.06 -16.03 28.12
CA ALA A 232 -7.74 -16.47 29.47
C ALA A 232 -8.75 -15.96 30.50
N GLY A 233 -9.05 -14.66 30.46
CA GLY A 233 -10.05 -14.06 31.34
C GLY A 233 -11.46 -14.60 31.11
N ILE A 234 -11.91 -14.64 29.84
CA ILE A 234 -13.25 -15.13 29.49
C ILE A 234 -13.41 -16.60 29.84
N ALA A 235 -12.45 -17.44 29.48
CA ALA A 235 -12.51 -18.88 29.72
C ALA A 235 -12.61 -19.18 31.22
N LEU A 236 -11.80 -18.50 32.03
CA LEU A 236 -11.83 -18.67 33.48
C LEU A 236 -13.17 -18.23 34.08
N ALA A 237 -13.70 -17.07 33.69
CA ALA A 237 -14.99 -16.60 34.16
C ALA A 237 -16.13 -17.55 33.76
N ALA A 238 -16.21 -17.89 32.47
CA ALA A 238 -17.28 -18.69 31.91
C ALA A 238 -17.25 -20.15 32.40
N LYS A 239 -16.09 -20.83 32.39
CA LYS A 239 -15.99 -22.22 32.87
C LYS A 239 -16.22 -22.35 34.37
N THR A 240 -15.92 -21.31 35.17
CA THR A 240 -16.20 -21.35 36.61
C THR A 240 -17.70 -21.26 36.89
N LEU A 241 -18.43 -20.42 36.17
CA LEU A 241 -19.88 -20.23 36.35
C LEU A 241 -20.72 -21.30 35.62
N LEU A 242 -20.30 -21.66 34.41
CA LEU A 242 -20.98 -22.60 33.52
C LEU A 242 -19.97 -23.59 32.93
N PRO A 243 -19.62 -24.67 33.67
CA PRO A 243 -18.59 -25.63 33.24
C PRO A 243 -18.85 -26.32 31.90
N HIS A 244 -20.12 -26.41 31.49
CA HIS A 244 -20.56 -27.05 30.24
C HIS A 244 -20.33 -26.18 28.99
N VAL A 245 -20.16 -24.87 29.14
CA VAL A 245 -19.94 -23.94 28.01
C VAL A 245 -18.63 -24.30 27.30
N LYS A 246 -18.68 -24.41 25.97
CA LYS A 246 -17.47 -24.60 25.16
C LYS A 246 -16.76 -23.26 24.92
N ILE A 247 -15.46 -23.21 25.18
CA ILE A 247 -14.60 -22.07 24.87
C ILE A 247 -13.80 -22.39 23.62
N ILE A 248 -14.02 -21.58 22.59
CA ILE A 248 -13.42 -21.77 21.27
C ILE A 248 -12.57 -20.55 20.96
N GLY A 249 -11.26 -20.72 20.80
CA GLY A 249 -10.37 -19.64 20.39
C GLY A 249 -10.24 -19.54 18.88
N VAL A 250 -10.14 -18.31 18.36
CA VAL A 250 -9.97 -18.05 16.93
C VAL A 250 -8.71 -17.20 16.66
N GLU A 251 -7.85 -17.69 15.78
CA GLU A 251 -6.61 -17.02 15.35
C GLU A 251 -6.62 -16.77 13.84
N SER A 252 -5.82 -15.81 13.37
CA SER A 252 -5.53 -15.65 11.94
C SER A 252 -4.50 -16.69 11.47
N ASP A 253 -4.63 -17.18 10.24
CA ASP A 253 -3.63 -18.01 9.54
C ASP A 253 -2.26 -17.33 9.43
N ARG A 254 -2.20 -16.00 9.61
CA ARG A 254 -0.99 -15.18 9.56
C ARG A 254 -0.19 -15.16 10.85
N CYS A 255 -0.76 -15.58 11.98
CA CYS A 255 -0.07 -15.60 13.27
C CYS A 255 -0.74 -16.57 14.30
N PRO A 256 -0.75 -17.90 14.08
CA PRO A 256 -1.40 -18.87 14.97
C PRO A 256 -0.53 -19.25 16.19
N SER A 257 -0.24 -18.29 17.06
CA SER A 257 0.72 -18.46 18.16
C SER A 257 0.19 -19.35 19.29
N PHE A 258 -1.09 -19.27 19.62
CA PHE A 258 -1.74 -20.06 20.66
C PHE A 258 -1.94 -21.52 20.24
N SER A 259 -2.40 -21.75 19.01
CA SER A 259 -2.46 -23.10 18.44
C SER A 259 -1.09 -23.79 18.46
N THR A 260 -0.03 -23.03 18.16
CA THR A 260 1.35 -23.54 18.23
C THR A 260 1.76 -23.84 19.67
N ALA A 261 1.45 -22.94 20.62
CA ALA A 261 1.76 -23.14 22.03
C ALA A 261 1.06 -24.35 22.66
N LEU A 262 -0.17 -24.67 22.23
CA LEU A 262 -0.86 -25.89 22.65
C LEU A 262 -0.18 -27.14 22.09
N LYS A 263 0.21 -27.12 20.81
CA LYS A 263 0.91 -28.25 20.17
C LYS A 263 2.29 -28.53 20.80
N THR A 264 3.02 -27.49 21.19
CA THR A 264 4.35 -27.62 21.78
C THR A 264 4.35 -27.71 23.32
N GLY A 265 3.18 -27.56 23.96
CA GLY A 265 3.03 -27.57 25.41
C GLY A 265 3.58 -26.34 26.14
N LYS A 266 3.99 -25.29 25.41
CA LYS A 266 4.55 -24.06 25.98
C LYS A 266 4.46 -22.86 25.02
N PRO A 267 4.43 -21.61 25.51
CA PRO A 267 4.55 -20.43 24.66
C PRO A 267 5.78 -20.52 23.74
N THR A 268 5.53 -20.45 22.43
CA THR A 268 6.54 -20.60 21.38
C THR A 268 6.38 -19.47 20.38
N GLU A 269 7.47 -18.83 19.97
CA GLU A 269 7.45 -17.70 19.02
C GLU A 269 7.13 -18.22 17.61
N VAL A 270 6.20 -17.58 16.92
CA VAL A 270 5.80 -17.88 15.53
C VAL A 270 6.10 -16.70 14.60
N PRO A 271 6.32 -16.93 13.30
CA PRO A 271 6.43 -15.85 12.33
C PRO A 271 5.11 -15.07 12.22
N ILE A 272 5.21 -13.77 11.96
CA ILE A 272 4.07 -12.88 11.73
C ILE A 272 4.03 -12.52 10.26
N LEU A 273 2.86 -12.69 9.64
CA LEU A 273 2.56 -12.13 8.32
C LEU A 273 1.54 -11.00 8.45
N SER A 274 1.44 -10.14 7.43
CA SER A 274 0.44 -9.07 7.39
C SER A 274 -0.98 -9.64 7.44
N THR A 275 -1.83 -9.08 8.29
CA THR A 275 -3.21 -9.52 8.54
C THR A 275 -4.15 -8.31 8.74
N LEU A 276 -5.42 -8.47 8.36
CA LEU A 276 -6.53 -7.58 8.69
C LEU A 276 -6.84 -7.60 10.19
N ALA A 277 -6.48 -8.67 10.90
CA ALA A 277 -6.61 -8.82 12.33
C ALA A 277 -5.30 -8.44 13.06
N ASP A 278 -4.87 -7.19 12.91
CA ASP A 278 -3.62 -6.67 13.50
C ASP A 278 -3.54 -6.86 15.03
N GLY A 279 -4.67 -6.75 15.73
CA GLY A 279 -4.78 -7.03 17.17
C GLY A 279 -4.49 -8.49 17.57
N LEU A 280 -4.54 -9.43 16.63
CA LEU A 280 -4.23 -10.85 16.84
C LEU A 280 -2.78 -11.21 16.43
N ALA A 281 -2.05 -10.30 15.79
CA ALA A 281 -0.68 -10.50 15.31
C ALA A 281 0.36 -10.47 16.44
N VAL A 282 0.23 -11.40 17.39
CA VAL A 282 1.12 -11.54 18.54
C VAL A 282 1.90 -12.86 18.41
N PRO A 283 3.22 -12.81 18.14
CA PRO A 283 4.01 -13.99 17.77
C PRO A 283 4.27 -14.94 18.95
N LEU A 284 4.15 -14.44 20.17
CA LEU A 284 4.40 -15.21 21.38
C LEU A 284 3.24 -14.99 22.35
N VAL A 285 2.56 -16.07 22.70
CA VAL A 285 1.50 -16.07 23.72
C VAL A 285 2.08 -15.65 25.07
N GLY A 286 1.28 -14.95 25.87
CA GLY A 286 1.63 -14.66 27.26
C GLY A 286 1.79 -15.94 28.11
N TYR A 287 2.76 -15.95 29.02
CA TYR A 287 2.99 -17.09 29.92
C TYR A 287 1.87 -17.25 30.94
N ASN A 288 1.41 -16.14 31.53
CA ASN A 288 0.29 -16.15 32.49
C ASN A 288 -1.02 -16.47 31.76
N ALA A 289 -1.21 -15.89 30.57
CA ALA A 289 -2.37 -16.18 29.74
C ALA A 289 -2.45 -17.67 29.35
N TYR A 290 -1.34 -18.25 28.89
CA TYR A 290 -1.26 -19.67 28.55
C TYR A 290 -1.53 -20.56 29.75
N ALA A 291 -0.87 -20.32 30.89
CA ALA A 291 -1.05 -21.12 32.11
C ALA A 291 -2.48 -21.04 32.68
N THR A 292 -3.18 -19.93 32.43
CA THR A 292 -4.57 -19.75 32.84
C THR A 292 -5.54 -20.44 31.88
N ALA A 293 -5.32 -20.31 30.56
CA ALA A 293 -6.32 -20.69 29.56
C ALA A 293 -6.14 -22.09 28.96
N SER A 294 -4.94 -22.66 28.93
CA SER A 294 -4.60 -23.85 28.12
C SER A 294 -5.47 -25.07 28.42
N THR A 295 -5.90 -25.23 29.68
CA THR A 295 -6.76 -26.34 30.14
C THR A 295 -8.25 -26.02 30.08
N LEU A 296 -8.62 -24.78 29.78
CA LEU A 296 -10.00 -24.30 29.75
C LEU A 296 -10.55 -24.13 28.33
N ILE A 297 -9.68 -24.18 27.31
CA ILE A 297 -10.03 -24.03 25.90
C ILE A 297 -10.40 -25.41 25.34
N ASP A 298 -11.59 -25.54 24.78
CA ASP A 298 -12.09 -26.78 24.20
C ASP A 298 -11.63 -26.97 22.74
N LYS A 299 -11.48 -25.88 21.98
CA LYS A 299 -11.07 -25.92 20.57
C LYS A 299 -10.35 -24.64 20.16
N MET A 300 -9.34 -24.75 19.30
CA MET A 300 -8.73 -23.62 18.59
C MET A 300 -9.05 -23.73 17.10
N VAL A 301 -9.36 -22.61 16.47
CA VAL A 301 -9.65 -22.50 15.05
C VAL A 301 -8.77 -21.43 14.42
N VAL A 302 -8.28 -21.70 13.21
CA VAL A 302 -7.45 -20.78 12.44
C VAL A 302 -8.24 -20.37 11.19
N VAL A 303 -8.46 -19.07 11.03
CA VAL A 303 -9.25 -18.48 9.93
C VAL A 303 -8.35 -17.77 8.93
N ASN A 304 -8.71 -17.87 7.65
CA ASN A 304 -8.04 -17.14 6.58
C ASN A 304 -8.52 -15.69 6.50
N GLU A 305 -7.66 -14.82 5.99
CA GLU A 305 -7.92 -13.38 5.79
C GLU A 305 -9.20 -13.07 4.98
N GLU A 306 -9.57 -13.93 4.03
CA GLU A 306 -10.78 -13.77 3.22
C GLU A 306 -12.05 -13.82 4.06
N TRP A 307 -12.11 -14.77 5.01
CA TRP A 307 -13.26 -14.92 5.90
C TRP A 307 -13.34 -13.78 6.92
N ILE A 308 -12.20 -13.25 7.36
CA ILE A 308 -12.17 -12.03 8.19
C ILE A 308 -12.76 -10.85 7.41
N ALA A 309 -12.42 -10.69 6.14
CA ALA A 309 -12.97 -9.63 5.29
C ALA A 309 -14.48 -9.78 5.08
N ILE A 310 -14.96 -11.01 4.81
CA ILE A 310 -16.39 -11.30 4.71
C ILE A 310 -17.10 -11.01 6.03
N ALA A 311 -16.53 -11.38 7.18
CA ALA A 311 -17.12 -11.14 8.48
C ALA A 311 -17.30 -9.64 8.75
N ILE A 312 -16.29 -8.81 8.46
CA ILE A 312 -16.41 -7.35 8.56
C ILE A 312 -17.53 -6.85 7.64
N LEU A 313 -17.58 -7.29 6.40
CA LEU A 313 -18.62 -6.92 5.43
C LEU A 313 -20.02 -7.26 5.96
N ARG A 314 -20.22 -8.49 6.47
CA ARG A 314 -21.51 -8.93 7.02
C ARG A 314 -21.92 -8.17 8.28
N LEU A 315 -20.97 -7.78 9.12
CA LEU A 315 -21.24 -6.93 10.29
C LEU A 315 -21.71 -5.53 9.85
N VAL A 316 -21.11 -4.95 8.81
CA VAL A 316 -21.57 -3.67 8.26
C VAL A 316 -22.96 -3.81 7.62
N GLU A 317 -23.21 -4.89 6.89
CA GLU A 317 -24.47 -5.10 6.17
C GLU A 317 -25.66 -5.42 7.08
N HIS A 318 -25.48 -6.33 8.04
CA HIS A 318 -26.58 -6.86 8.84
C HIS A 318 -26.67 -6.26 10.24
N GLU A 319 -25.53 -5.90 10.84
CA GLU A 319 -25.48 -5.35 12.20
C GLU A 319 -25.28 -3.83 12.24
N LYS A 320 -25.00 -3.21 11.09
CA LYS A 320 -24.75 -1.77 10.93
C LYS A 320 -23.64 -1.26 11.86
N CYS A 321 -22.62 -2.07 12.11
CA CYS A 321 -21.49 -1.72 12.97
C CYS A 321 -20.15 -1.88 12.26
N VAL A 322 -19.20 -1.01 12.61
CA VAL A 322 -17.82 -1.06 12.14
C VAL A 322 -16.97 -1.77 13.19
N VAL A 323 -16.36 -2.89 12.79
CA VAL A 323 -15.57 -3.76 13.67
C VAL A 323 -14.22 -4.01 13.01
N GLU A 324 -13.14 -4.03 13.78
CA GLU A 324 -11.80 -4.34 13.29
C GLU A 324 -11.63 -5.85 13.01
N GLY A 325 -10.60 -6.25 12.25
CA GLY A 325 -10.42 -7.66 11.87
C GLY A 325 -10.30 -8.62 13.05
N ALA A 326 -9.67 -8.19 14.15
CA ALA A 326 -9.60 -8.98 15.38
C ALA A 326 -11.00 -9.26 15.96
N GLY A 327 -11.85 -8.23 16.06
CA GLY A 327 -13.22 -8.36 16.56
C GLY A 327 -14.14 -9.16 15.64
N ALA A 328 -13.88 -9.19 14.33
CA ALA A 328 -14.67 -9.94 13.36
C ALA A 328 -14.26 -11.43 13.24
N SER A 329 -13.08 -11.81 13.74
CA SER A 329 -12.54 -13.17 13.57
C SER A 329 -13.43 -14.29 14.12
N GLY A 330 -14.12 -14.07 15.24
CA GLY A 330 -15.06 -15.05 15.80
C GLY A 330 -16.22 -15.36 14.86
N LEU A 331 -16.79 -14.34 14.21
CA LEU A 331 -17.81 -14.53 13.17
C LEU A 331 -17.22 -15.17 11.92
N ALA A 332 -15.99 -14.82 11.55
CA ALA A 332 -15.31 -15.41 10.39
C ALA A 332 -15.20 -16.94 10.50
N ALA A 333 -14.92 -17.48 11.69
CA ALA A 333 -14.87 -18.93 11.92
C ALA A 333 -16.22 -19.62 11.67
N ILE A 334 -17.33 -18.98 12.03
CA ILE A 334 -18.68 -19.49 11.77
C ILE A 334 -19.01 -19.42 10.28
N LEU A 335 -18.76 -18.28 9.64
CA LEU A 335 -19.04 -18.09 8.22
C LEU A 335 -18.20 -19.02 7.33
N ALA A 336 -16.99 -19.35 7.76
CA ALA A 336 -16.12 -20.31 7.08
C ALA A 336 -16.59 -21.77 7.19
N GLY A 337 -17.66 -22.06 7.95
CA GLY A 337 -18.15 -23.42 8.19
C GLY A 337 -17.24 -24.29 9.07
N GLN A 338 -16.27 -23.69 9.77
CA GLN A 338 -15.31 -24.42 10.62
C GLN A 338 -15.90 -24.82 11.99
N LEU A 339 -17.10 -24.31 12.28
CA LEU A 339 -17.85 -24.47 13.53
C LEU A 339 -19.30 -24.92 13.28
N ASP A 340 -19.52 -25.71 12.23
CA ASP A 340 -20.84 -26.23 11.84
C ASP A 340 -21.52 -27.05 12.95
N GLU A 341 -20.75 -27.63 13.88
CA GLU A 341 -21.27 -28.28 15.09
C GLU A 341 -22.03 -27.35 16.04
N LEU A 342 -21.97 -26.03 15.83
CA LEU A 342 -22.70 -25.02 16.59
C LEU A 342 -24.05 -24.66 15.96
N LYS A 343 -24.45 -25.27 14.84
CA LYS A 343 -25.79 -25.05 14.27
C LYS A 343 -26.88 -25.47 15.27
N GLY A 344 -27.88 -24.63 15.45
CA GLY A 344 -28.94 -24.76 16.45
C GLY A 344 -28.51 -24.48 17.90
N LYS A 345 -27.26 -24.06 18.12
CA LYS A 345 -26.69 -23.77 19.44
C LYS A 345 -26.62 -22.27 19.71
N ARG A 346 -26.68 -21.90 21.00
CA ARG A 346 -26.54 -20.51 21.44
C ARG A 346 -25.08 -20.15 21.64
N VAL A 347 -24.60 -19.21 20.84
CA VAL A 347 -23.17 -18.87 20.75
C VAL A 347 -22.96 -17.39 21.02
N VAL A 348 -22.04 -17.07 21.94
CA VAL A 348 -21.65 -15.69 22.23
C VAL A 348 -20.31 -15.38 21.55
N ILE A 349 -20.23 -14.23 20.88
CA ILE A 349 -19.03 -13.76 20.20
C ILE A 349 -18.71 -12.33 20.67
N PRO A 350 -17.53 -12.07 21.26
CA PRO A 350 -17.09 -10.71 21.53
C PRO A 350 -16.64 -10.02 20.24
N LEU A 351 -17.36 -8.96 19.88
CA LEU A 351 -16.89 -7.96 18.91
C LEU A 351 -15.95 -7.01 19.66
N CYS A 352 -14.72 -7.47 19.84
CA CYS A 352 -13.81 -6.94 20.87
C CYS A 352 -13.21 -5.55 20.56
N GLY A 353 -13.24 -5.08 19.32
CA GLY A 353 -12.75 -3.75 18.96
C GLY A 353 -13.23 -3.24 17.61
N GLY A 354 -13.24 -1.91 17.44
CA GLY A 354 -13.71 -1.21 16.25
C GLY A 354 -12.71 -0.20 15.67
N ASN A 355 -11.45 -0.24 16.10
CA ASN A 355 -10.43 0.75 15.74
C ASN A 355 -9.74 0.44 14.41
N ILE A 356 -10.54 0.33 13.35
CA ILE A 356 -10.08 0.12 11.98
C ILE A 356 -9.87 1.46 11.26
N ASP A 357 -8.73 1.61 10.59
CA ASP A 357 -8.48 2.77 9.72
C ASP A 357 -9.46 2.78 8.54
N THR A 358 -9.94 3.96 8.14
CA THR A 358 -10.97 4.09 7.08
C THR A 358 -10.48 3.58 5.73
N THR A 359 -9.19 3.71 5.41
CA THR A 359 -8.62 3.18 4.17
C THR A 359 -8.50 1.66 4.20
N ILE A 360 -8.18 1.09 5.37
CA ILE A 360 -8.17 -0.36 5.58
C ILE A 360 -9.59 -0.92 5.50
N LEU A 361 -10.58 -0.25 6.11
CA LEU A 361 -11.98 -0.62 6.03
C LEU A 361 -12.46 -0.64 4.57
N GLY A 362 -12.19 0.41 3.79
CA GLY A 362 -12.56 0.46 2.37
C GLY A 362 -11.99 -0.72 1.57
N ARG A 363 -10.69 -1.01 1.73
CA ARG A 363 -10.04 -2.17 1.08
C ARG A 363 -10.62 -3.50 1.55
N CYS A 364 -10.99 -3.59 2.82
CA CYS A 364 -11.59 -4.78 3.40
C CYS A 364 -12.99 -5.05 2.82
N LEU A 365 -13.81 -4.02 2.67
CA LEU A 365 -15.13 -4.12 2.06
C LEU A 365 -15.03 -4.53 0.58
N GLU A 366 -14.12 -3.94 -0.19
CA GLU A 366 -13.88 -4.33 -1.59
C GLU A 366 -13.43 -5.80 -1.69
N ARG A 367 -12.53 -6.24 -0.81
CA ARG A 367 -12.10 -7.65 -0.75
C ARG A 367 -13.26 -8.57 -0.38
N GLY A 368 -14.08 -8.19 0.60
CA GLY A 368 -15.26 -8.94 1.00
C GLY A 368 -16.25 -9.09 -0.17
N LEU A 369 -16.55 -8.00 -0.88
CA LEU A 369 -17.42 -8.00 -2.06
C LEU A 369 -16.86 -8.90 -3.16
N ALA A 370 -15.55 -8.91 -3.36
CA ALA A 370 -14.92 -9.77 -4.36
C ALA A 370 -15.03 -11.26 -4.03
N VAL A 371 -14.77 -11.65 -2.77
CA VAL A 371 -14.90 -13.06 -2.35
C VAL A 371 -16.37 -13.52 -2.39
N ASP A 372 -17.30 -12.62 -2.09
CA ASP A 372 -18.75 -12.85 -2.17
C ASP A 372 -19.27 -12.94 -3.61
N GLY A 373 -18.40 -12.71 -4.61
CA GLY A 373 -18.78 -12.71 -6.02
C GLY A 373 -19.63 -11.52 -6.43
N ARG A 374 -19.59 -10.42 -5.68
CA ARG A 374 -20.28 -9.15 -5.98
C ARG A 374 -19.38 -8.10 -6.61
N LEU A 375 -18.08 -8.34 -6.63
CA LEU A 375 -17.09 -7.52 -7.35
C LEU A 375 -16.20 -8.44 -8.18
N LEU A 376 -16.20 -8.27 -9.49
CA LEU A 376 -15.44 -9.10 -10.42
C LEU A 376 -14.45 -8.24 -11.20
N LYS A 377 -13.21 -8.72 -11.29
CA LYS A 377 -12.18 -8.17 -12.17
C LYS A 377 -11.83 -9.20 -13.24
N PHE A 378 -11.87 -8.79 -14.50
CA PHE A 378 -11.45 -9.64 -15.62
C PHE A 378 -10.69 -8.84 -16.67
N CYS A 379 -9.91 -9.56 -17.46
CA CYS A 379 -9.12 -9.04 -18.55
C CYS A 379 -9.50 -9.80 -19.81
N VAL A 380 -9.98 -9.09 -20.83
CA VAL A 380 -10.45 -9.65 -22.09
C VAL A 380 -9.74 -9.01 -23.26
N THR A 381 -9.41 -9.80 -24.27
CA THR A 381 -8.88 -9.29 -25.53
C THR A 381 -10.02 -9.12 -26.53
N VAL A 382 -10.27 -7.87 -26.95
CA VAL A 382 -11.31 -7.51 -27.94
C VAL A 382 -10.67 -6.95 -29.20
N SER A 383 -11.45 -6.80 -30.27
CA SER A 383 -10.98 -6.18 -31.51
C SER A 383 -10.72 -4.68 -31.31
N ASP A 384 -9.63 -4.15 -31.86
CA ASP A 384 -9.32 -2.70 -31.86
C ASP A 384 -10.00 -1.94 -33.02
N ARG A 385 -10.99 -2.57 -33.67
CA ARG A 385 -11.87 -1.91 -34.65
C ARG A 385 -12.90 -1.04 -33.94
N PRO A 386 -13.43 0.01 -34.59
CA PRO A 386 -14.60 0.74 -34.09
C PRO A 386 -15.72 -0.25 -33.75
N GLY A 387 -16.22 -0.21 -32.51
CA GLY A 387 -17.23 -1.13 -32.00
C GLY A 387 -16.73 -2.22 -31.06
N GLY A 388 -15.46 -2.66 -31.12
CA GLY A 388 -15.04 -3.84 -30.35
C GLY A 388 -15.15 -3.71 -28.82
N ILE A 389 -14.88 -2.53 -28.26
CA ILE A 389 -15.13 -2.22 -26.84
C ILE A 389 -16.63 -1.99 -26.59
N ALA A 390 -17.35 -1.43 -27.57
CA ALA A 390 -18.80 -1.23 -27.45
C ALA A 390 -19.54 -2.57 -27.37
N ASP A 391 -19.16 -3.56 -28.16
CA ASP A 391 -19.71 -4.92 -28.12
C ASP A 391 -19.50 -5.57 -26.75
N LEU A 392 -18.32 -5.38 -26.14
CA LEU A 392 -18.03 -5.85 -24.79
C LEU A 392 -18.92 -5.16 -23.75
N CYS A 393 -19.00 -3.83 -23.81
CA CYS A 393 -19.85 -3.06 -22.89
C CYS A 393 -21.33 -3.46 -23.04
N GLN A 394 -21.79 -3.69 -24.27
CA GLN A 394 -23.14 -4.14 -24.56
C GLN A 394 -23.38 -5.53 -23.94
N LEU A 395 -22.51 -6.50 -24.21
CA LEU A 395 -22.61 -7.84 -23.63
C LEU A 395 -22.63 -7.83 -22.10
N VAL A 396 -21.75 -7.03 -21.47
CA VAL A 396 -21.74 -6.88 -20.00
C VAL A 396 -23.05 -6.25 -19.51
N SER A 397 -23.55 -5.21 -20.20
CA SER A 397 -24.80 -4.52 -19.84
C SER A 397 -26.04 -5.41 -20.00
N GLU A 398 -26.09 -6.28 -21.02
CA GLU A 398 -27.19 -7.23 -21.25
C GLU A 398 -27.30 -8.28 -20.15
N THR A 399 -26.19 -8.62 -19.50
CA THR A 399 -26.20 -9.43 -18.27
C THR A 399 -26.76 -8.71 -17.05
N GLY A 400 -26.92 -7.38 -17.09
CA GLY A 400 -27.33 -6.57 -15.94
C GLY A 400 -26.18 -6.26 -14.96
N VAL A 401 -24.94 -6.24 -15.46
CA VAL A 401 -23.73 -5.97 -14.66
C VAL A 401 -23.36 -4.49 -14.74
N SER A 402 -23.01 -3.89 -13.60
CA SER A 402 -22.57 -2.50 -13.55
C SER A 402 -21.05 -2.40 -13.67
N ILE A 403 -20.53 -1.60 -14.60
CA ILE A 403 -19.09 -1.40 -14.78
C ILE A 403 -18.62 -0.30 -13.82
N LYS A 404 -17.66 -0.62 -12.94
CA LYS A 404 -17.03 0.32 -12.00
C LYS A 404 -15.81 0.99 -12.62
N ASP A 405 -15.00 0.23 -13.34
CA ASP A 405 -13.79 0.72 -13.99
C ASP A 405 -13.51 -0.07 -15.27
N ILE A 406 -12.95 0.61 -16.27
CA ILE A 406 -12.57 0.03 -17.56
C ILE A 406 -11.27 0.65 -18.04
N MET A 407 -10.24 -0.19 -18.21
CA MET A 407 -8.92 0.22 -18.64
C MET A 407 -8.54 -0.54 -19.90
N HIS A 408 -8.16 0.17 -20.97
CA HIS A 408 -7.69 -0.47 -22.20
C HIS A 408 -6.18 -0.28 -22.37
N GLU A 409 -5.50 -1.33 -22.80
CA GLU A 409 -4.07 -1.31 -23.10
C GLU A 409 -3.84 -1.78 -24.54
N ARG A 410 -3.09 -1.01 -25.32
CA ARG A 410 -2.76 -1.30 -26.72
C ARG A 410 -1.26 -1.57 -26.92
N ALA A 411 -0.42 -0.92 -26.12
CA ALA A 411 1.01 -0.83 -26.39
C ALA A 411 1.78 -2.13 -26.08
N TRP A 412 1.20 -3.04 -25.31
CA TRP A 412 1.88 -4.23 -24.77
C TRP A 412 1.28 -5.58 -25.22
N ILE A 413 0.34 -5.58 -26.15
CA ILE A 413 -0.21 -6.81 -26.72
C ILE A 413 0.75 -7.32 -27.80
N THR A 414 1.38 -8.45 -27.52
CA THR A 414 2.45 -9.01 -28.37
C THR A 414 1.95 -10.06 -29.37
N SER A 415 0.65 -10.39 -29.33
CA SER A 415 0.01 -11.41 -30.15
C SER A 415 -0.65 -10.88 -31.43
N ASP A 416 -1.23 -9.66 -31.40
CA ASP A 416 -1.96 -9.08 -32.54
C ASP A 416 -2.09 -7.54 -32.41
N VAL A 417 -1.82 -6.82 -33.49
CA VAL A 417 -1.88 -5.34 -33.58
C VAL A 417 -3.33 -4.84 -33.72
N PHE A 418 -4.26 -5.70 -34.14
CA PHE A 418 -5.68 -5.37 -34.30
C PHE A 418 -6.53 -5.74 -33.09
N SER A 419 -5.89 -5.94 -31.95
CA SER A 419 -6.54 -6.31 -30.70
C SER A 419 -6.18 -5.35 -29.58
N VAL A 420 -7.12 -5.14 -28.67
CA VAL A 420 -6.95 -4.31 -27.47
C VAL A 420 -7.33 -5.14 -26.25
N GLN A 421 -6.55 -5.02 -25.19
CA GLN A 421 -6.74 -5.75 -23.95
C GLN A 421 -7.47 -4.81 -23.01
N VAL A 422 -8.65 -5.23 -22.59
CA VAL A 422 -9.54 -4.45 -21.75
C VAL A 422 -9.62 -5.13 -20.40
N THR A 423 -9.20 -4.42 -19.36
CA THR A 423 -9.40 -4.81 -17.98
C THR A 423 -10.64 -4.13 -17.46
N VAL A 424 -11.61 -4.91 -17.01
CA VAL A 424 -12.88 -4.42 -16.47
C VAL A 424 -12.97 -4.79 -15.00
N VAL A 425 -13.37 -3.83 -14.18
CA VAL A 425 -13.85 -4.07 -12.81
C VAL A 425 -15.33 -3.76 -12.80
N CYS A 426 -16.13 -4.72 -12.36
CA CYS A 426 -17.59 -4.63 -12.42
C CYS A 426 -18.25 -5.23 -11.18
N GLU A 427 -19.47 -4.78 -10.90
CA GLU A 427 -20.29 -5.20 -9.78
C GLU A 427 -21.39 -6.15 -10.26
N THR A 428 -21.49 -7.28 -9.57
CA THR A 428 -22.44 -8.37 -9.81
C THR A 428 -23.35 -8.51 -8.60
N MET A 429 -24.54 -9.08 -8.81
CA MET A 429 -25.54 -9.23 -7.72
C MET A 429 -25.10 -10.24 -6.67
N ASP A 430 -24.57 -11.37 -7.13
CA ASP A 430 -24.15 -12.48 -6.31
C ASP A 430 -23.17 -13.38 -7.10
N LYS A 431 -22.75 -14.47 -6.44
CA LYS A 431 -21.84 -15.45 -7.01
C LYS A 431 -22.42 -16.16 -8.24
N GLU A 432 -23.72 -16.45 -8.30
CA GLU A 432 -24.35 -17.10 -9.46
C GLU A 432 -24.34 -16.18 -10.68
N HIS A 433 -24.69 -14.91 -10.48
CA HIS A 433 -24.62 -13.87 -11.50
C HIS A 433 -23.17 -13.70 -11.99
N SER A 434 -22.19 -13.66 -11.08
CA SER A 434 -20.77 -13.60 -11.47
C SER A 434 -20.35 -14.80 -12.32
N ASN A 435 -20.82 -16.01 -11.99
CA ASN A 435 -20.52 -17.22 -12.75
C ASN A 435 -21.18 -17.21 -14.12
N ARG A 436 -22.41 -16.66 -14.23
CA ARG A 436 -23.10 -16.47 -15.51
C ARG A 436 -22.32 -15.53 -16.42
N LEU A 437 -21.88 -14.38 -15.91
CA LEU A 437 -21.04 -13.44 -16.66
C LEU A 437 -19.72 -14.11 -17.08
N LYS A 438 -19.06 -14.83 -16.17
CA LYS A 438 -17.82 -15.58 -16.47
C LYS A 438 -18.02 -16.51 -17.67
N LYS A 439 -19.11 -17.28 -17.67
CA LYS A 439 -19.43 -18.22 -18.74
C LYS A 439 -19.66 -17.51 -20.08
N ILE A 440 -20.50 -16.47 -20.10
CA ILE A 440 -20.80 -15.71 -21.32
C ILE A 440 -19.52 -15.10 -21.92
N LEU A 441 -18.65 -14.53 -21.09
CA LEU A 441 -17.38 -13.97 -21.55
C LEU A 441 -16.45 -15.03 -22.14
N MET A 442 -16.34 -16.22 -21.50
CA MET A 442 -15.54 -17.33 -22.03
C MET A 442 -16.09 -17.87 -23.35
N ASP A 443 -17.41 -17.88 -23.51
CA ASP A 443 -18.08 -18.36 -24.74
C ASP A 443 -17.95 -17.33 -25.89
N SER A 444 -17.95 -16.03 -25.57
CA SER A 444 -17.89 -14.95 -26.58
C SER A 444 -16.48 -14.51 -26.98
N TYR A 445 -15.48 -14.68 -26.11
CA TYR A 445 -14.12 -14.19 -26.35
C TYR A 445 -13.06 -15.29 -26.19
N LYS A 446 -12.11 -15.34 -27.12
CA LYS A 446 -11.04 -16.35 -27.15
C LYS A 446 -10.05 -16.25 -25.99
N SER A 447 -9.88 -15.06 -25.42
CA SER A 447 -8.89 -14.79 -24.36
C SER A 447 -9.53 -13.95 -23.27
N VAL A 448 -9.97 -14.63 -22.21
CA VAL A 448 -10.49 -14.03 -20.99
C VAL A 448 -9.73 -14.58 -19.80
N VAL A 449 -9.24 -13.69 -18.95
CA VAL A 449 -8.58 -14.03 -17.69
C VAL A 449 -9.32 -13.35 -16.56
N PHE A 450 -9.84 -14.14 -15.63
CA PHE A 450 -10.43 -13.62 -14.40
C PHE A 450 -9.33 -13.41 -13.36
N GLY A 451 -9.37 -12.25 -12.70
CA GLY A 451 -8.49 -12.01 -11.56
C GLY A 451 -9.03 -12.74 -10.34
N ASP A 452 -8.62 -13.98 -10.12
CA ASP A 452 -8.89 -14.64 -8.84
C ASP A 452 -7.95 -14.07 -7.77
N PHE A 453 -8.50 -13.74 -6.60
CA PHE A 453 -7.74 -13.36 -5.41
C PHE A 453 -7.04 -14.59 -4.82
N MET A 454 -6.08 -15.19 -5.53
CA MET A 454 -5.22 -16.24 -4.99
C MET A 454 -3.78 -16.10 -5.49
N ASN A 455 -2.90 -15.88 -4.52
CA ASN A 455 -1.44 -16.06 -4.48
C ASN A 455 -0.66 -15.96 -5.82
N PRO A 456 0.24 -14.96 -5.98
CA PRO A 456 1.25 -14.95 -7.05
C PRO A 456 2.14 -16.21 -7.07
N TRP A 457 2.15 -16.97 -5.95
CA TRP A 457 2.97 -18.15 -5.72
C TRP A 457 2.31 -19.49 -6.10
N THR A 458 1.01 -19.54 -6.40
CA THR A 458 0.34 -20.74 -6.93
C THR A 458 0.37 -20.81 -8.46
N MET A 459 0.97 -19.83 -9.13
CA MET A 459 1.37 -19.99 -10.51
C MET A 459 2.63 -20.84 -10.60
N ASN A 460 2.54 -21.95 -11.33
CA ASN A 460 3.69 -22.71 -11.81
C ASN A 460 4.83 -21.75 -12.19
N LYS A 461 5.97 -21.86 -11.48
CA LYS A 461 7.18 -21.04 -11.69
C LYS A 461 7.63 -20.92 -13.17
N PRO A 462 7.39 -21.88 -14.09
CA PRO A 462 7.72 -21.65 -15.51
C PRO A 462 6.77 -20.70 -16.26
N LYS A 463 5.55 -20.42 -15.77
CA LYS A 463 4.58 -19.53 -16.46
C LYS A 463 4.73 -18.04 -16.08
N VAL A 464 5.24 -17.73 -14.89
CA VAL A 464 5.49 -16.34 -14.47
C VAL A 464 6.56 -15.68 -15.35
N ILE A 465 7.58 -16.43 -15.75
CA ILE A 465 8.64 -15.94 -16.65
C ILE A 465 8.08 -15.66 -18.06
N SER A 466 7.12 -16.45 -18.56
CA SER A 466 6.50 -16.16 -19.86
C SER A 466 5.52 -14.98 -19.83
N GLN A 467 4.89 -14.69 -18.69
CA GLN A 467 3.80 -13.72 -18.59
C GLN A 467 4.26 -12.28 -18.30
N TYR A 468 5.45 -12.09 -17.70
CA TYR A 468 6.09 -10.78 -17.55
C TYR A 468 6.84 -10.29 -18.80
N GLY A 469 6.58 -10.87 -19.98
CA GLY A 469 7.13 -10.38 -21.24
C GLY A 469 8.65 -10.56 -21.38
N TRP A 470 9.21 -11.58 -20.73
CA TRP A 470 10.61 -12.01 -20.92
C TRP A 470 10.79 -12.73 -22.26
N ARG A 471 10.42 -12.07 -23.37
CA ARG A 471 10.98 -12.43 -24.67
C ARG A 471 12.44 -11.98 -24.67
N ARG A 472 13.35 -12.83 -25.17
CA ARG A 472 14.78 -12.55 -25.40
C ARG A 472 15.01 -11.15 -25.99
N SER A 473 14.10 -10.70 -26.86
CA SER A 473 14.12 -9.38 -27.51
C SER A 473 13.97 -8.18 -26.57
N ASN A 474 13.20 -8.27 -25.48
CA ASN A 474 13.02 -7.16 -24.53
C ASN A 474 14.24 -7.01 -23.60
N VAL A 475 14.82 -8.14 -23.18
CA VAL A 475 16.08 -8.17 -22.44
C VAL A 475 17.21 -7.59 -23.28
N SER A 476 17.27 -7.96 -24.57
CA SER A 476 18.25 -7.38 -25.50
C SER A 476 18.09 -5.86 -25.66
N LEU A 477 16.86 -5.33 -25.77
CA LEU A 477 16.63 -3.88 -25.82
C LEU A 477 17.05 -3.17 -24.54
N TRP A 478 16.74 -3.75 -23.37
CA TRP A 478 17.16 -3.20 -22.09
C TRP A 478 18.69 -3.17 -21.98
N PHE A 479 19.35 -4.26 -22.38
CA PHE A 479 20.80 -4.38 -22.37
C PHE A 479 21.47 -3.37 -23.31
N THR A 480 21.01 -3.24 -24.56
CA THR A 480 21.59 -2.28 -25.52
C THR A 480 21.41 -0.83 -25.07
N ARG A 481 20.28 -0.49 -24.43
CA ARG A 481 20.07 0.84 -23.82
C ARG A 481 21.00 1.08 -22.64
N GLY A 482 21.21 0.07 -21.80
CA GLY A 482 22.19 0.11 -20.72
C GLY A 482 23.61 0.38 -21.25
N LEU A 483 23.99 -0.27 -22.35
CA LEU A 483 25.26 0.01 -23.02
C LEU A 483 25.37 1.44 -23.56
N THR A 484 24.30 1.99 -24.15
CA THR A 484 24.29 3.40 -24.58
C THR A 484 24.51 4.34 -23.39
N LEU A 485 23.80 4.13 -22.28
CA LEU A 485 23.98 4.94 -21.06
C LEU A 485 25.40 4.82 -20.51
N PHE A 486 25.92 3.60 -20.43
CA PHE A 486 27.27 3.31 -19.95
C PHE A 486 28.32 4.05 -20.80
N PHE A 487 28.32 3.86 -22.11
CA PHE A 487 29.31 4.52 -22.97
C PHE A 487 29.13 6.04 -23.01
N SER A 488 27.90 6.57 -23.07
CA SER A 488 27.68 8.01 -23.00
C SER A 488 28.21 8.63 -21.70
N PHE A 489 28.07 7.93 -20.56
CA PHE A 489 28.62 8.38 -19.28
C PHE A 489 30.15 8.38 -19.27
N PHE A 490 30.78 7.28 -19.73
CA PHE A 490 32.25 7.18 -19.79
C PHE A 490 32.91 8.06 -20.86
N TYR A 491 32.14 8.57 -21.82
CA TYR A 491 32.61 9.62 -22.73
C TYR A 491 32.81 10.95 -22.00
N LEU A 492 31.89 11.31 -21.09
CA LEU A 492 31.97 12.54 -20.31
C LEU A 492 33.01 12.46 -19.19
N ILE A 493 33.21 11.26 -18.64
CA ILE A 493 34.15 11.01 -17.54
C ILE A 493 35.14 9.92 -17.97
N PRO A 494 36.18 10.27 -18.76
CA PRO A 494 37.09 9.30 -19.35
C PRO A 494 38.11 8.80 -18.32
N ILE A 495 37.71 7.84 -17.48
CA ILE A 495 38.60 7.25 -16.45
C ILE A 495 39.43 6.10 -17.04
N PHE A 496 38.81 5.22 -17.84
CA PHE A 496 39.43 3.97 -18.27
C PHE A 496 39.49 3.78 -19.81
N TRP A 497 38.86 4.65 -20.61
CA TRP A 497 38.76 4.48 -22.06
C TRP A 497 39.00 5.77 -22.84
N SER A 498 39.53 5.63 -24.06
CA SER A 498 39.67 6.73 -25.01
C SER A 498 38.29 7.36 -25.32
N PRO A 499 38.10 8.68 -25.14
CA PRO A 499 36.85 9.37 -25.44
C PRO A 499 36.37 9.13 -26.88
N TYR A 500 37.30 9.05 -27.83
CA TYR A 500 36.99 8.79 -29.23
C TYR A 500 36.31 7.42 -29.41
N ASN A 501 36.91 6.36 -28.88
CA ASN A 501 36.34 5.01 -28.98
C ASN A 501 35.01 4.90 -28.22
N THR A 502 34.89 5.56 -27.07
CA THR A 502 33.67 5.53 -26.26
C THR A 502 32.51 6.23 -26.96
N TYR A 503 32.76 7.33 -27.67
CA TYR A 503 31.75 8.05 -28.47
C TYR A 503 31.11 7.13 -29.53
N TYR A 504 31.90 6.47 -30.37
CA TYR A 504 31.36 5.58 -31.40
C TYR A 504 30.71 4.32 -30.83
N LYS A 505 31.18 3.82 -29.68
CA LYS A 505 30.52 2.73 -28.96
C LYS A 505 29.14 3.13 -28.45
N ALA A 506 28.96 4.36 -27.97
CA ALA A 506 27.66 4.88 -27.57
C ALA A 506 26.70 4.96 -28.78
N LEU A 507 27.16 5.48 -29.92
CA LEU A 507 26.40 5.52 -31.17
C LEU A 507 26.07 4.11 -31.69
N ALA A 508 27.01 3.18 -31.66
CA ALA A 508 26.80 1.79 -32.08
C ALA A 508 25.77 1.07 -31.20
N ALA A 509 25.84 1.24 -29.87
CA ALA A 509 24.87 0.67 -28.94
C ALA A 509 23.45 1.26 -29.17
N TYR A 510 23.37 2.55 -29.49
CA TYR A 510 22.10 3.20 -29.81
C TYR A 510 21.54 2.77 -31.18
N ALA A 511 22.41 2.60 -32.18
CA ALA A 511 22.06 2.02 -33.47
C ALA A 511 21.54 0.58 -33.31
N ALA A 512 22.18 -0.24 -32.47
CA ALA A 512 21.72 -1.59 -32.15
C ALA A 512 20.34 -1.57 -31.48
N THR A 513 20.12 -0.66 -30.53
CA THR A 513 18.80 -0.45 -29.91
C THR A 513 17.74 -0.10 -30.95
N SER A 514 18.06 0.82 -31.87
CA SER A 514 17.17 1.30 -32.92
C SER A 514 16.87 0.21 -33.95
N ALA A 515 17.87 -0.56 -34.38
CA ALA A 515 17.73 -1.69 -35.29
C ALA A 515 16.90 -2.83 -34.68
N LEU A 516 17.17 -3.20 -33.43
CA LEU A 516 16.40 -4.21 -32.71
C LEU A 516 14.95 -3.77 -32.52
N ARG A 517 14.71 -2.48 -32.25
CA ARG A 517 13.37 -1.92 -32.12
C ARG A 517 12.65 -1.89 -33.47
N LEU A 518 13.34 -1.58 -34.55
CA LEU A 518 12.79 -1.61 -35.91
C LEU A 518 12.40 -3.05 -36.29
N HIS A 519 13.25 -4.03 -36.00
CA HIS A 519 12.97 -5.46 -36.20
C HIS A 519 11.76 -5.93 -35.39
N GLN A 520 11.61 -5.49 -34.13
CA GLN A 520 10.42 -5.80 -33.33
C GLN A 520 9.11 -5.28 -33.95
N ARG A 521 9.16 -4.15 -34.64
CA ARG A 521 7.97 -3.49 -35.21
C ARG A 521 7.62 -3.99 -36.61
N GLN A 522 8.61 -4.43 -37.37
CA GLN A 522 8.45 -4.93 -38.74
C GLN A 522 9.10 -6.31 -38.87
N PRO A 523 8.51 -7.37 -38.28
CA PRO A 523 9.13 -8.70 -38.24
C PRO A 523 9.15 -9.41 -39.59
N PHE A 524 8.30 -9.01 -40.55
CA PHE A 524 8.20 -9.63 -41.87
C PHE A 524 8.90 -8.78 -42.93
N PHE A 525 10.00 -9.30 -43.48
CA PHE A 525 10.74 -8.66 -44.56
C PHE A 525 10.05 -8.87 -45.92
N ARG A 526 9.71 -7.79 -46.62
CA ARG A 526 9.21 -7.83 -48.01
C ARG A 526 9.88 -6.73 -48.83
N LEU A 527 10.62 -7.06 -49.88
CA LEU A 527 11.25 -6.07 -50.77
C LEU A 527 10.19 -5.43 -51.70
N ASN A 528 9.50 -4.39 -51.24
CA ASN A 528 8.66 -3.55 -52.09
C ASN A 528 8.69 -2.07 -51.64
N VAL A 529 8.27 -1.17 -52.51
CA VAL A 529 8.25 0.29 -52.25
C VAL A 529 7.41 0.62 -51.00
N GLN A 530 6.31 -0.10 -50.80
CA GLN A 530 5.41 0.09 -49.65
C GLN A 530 6.08 -0.26 -48.31
N PHE A 531 6.95 -1.27 -48.28
CA PHE A 531 7.72 -1.69 -47.10
C PHE A 531 8.83 -0.70 -46.77
N PHE A 532 9.50 -0.14 -47.78
CA PHE A 532 10.45 0.94 -47.54
C PHE A 532 9.75 2.20 -47.03
N ALA A 533 8.58 2.54 -47.58
CA ALA A 533 7.77 3.64 -47.08
C ALA A 533 7.31 3.42 -45.62
N SER A 534 6.92 2.19 -45.25
CA SER A 534 6.51 1.88 -43.87
C SER A 534 7.69 1.91 -42.89
N ILE A 535 8.87 1.43 -43.28
CA ILE A 535 10.10 1.55 -42.48
C ILE A 535 10.48 3.01 -42.25
N LEU A 536 10.42 3.83 -43.29
CA LEU A 536 10.77 5.26 -43.20
C LEU A 536 9.77 6.07 -42.35
N MET A 537 8.57 5.55 -42.09
CA MET A 537 7.62 6.15 -41.14
C MET A 537 7.90 5.78 -39.68
N GLU A 538 8.74 4.77 -39.43
CA GLU A 538 9.07 4.34 -38.07
C GLU A 538 10.14 5.21 -37.41
N ASP A 539 9.86 5.74 -36.22
CA ASP A 539 10.83 6.54 -35.45
C ASP A 539 12.17 5.82 -35.23
N SER A 540 12.13 4.49 -35.05
CA SER A 540 13.33 3.67 -34.87
C SER A 540 14.21 3.66 -36.11
N CYS A 541 13.64 3.82 -37.30
CA CYS A 541 14.42 4.03 -38.52
C CYS A 541 15.08 5.41 -38.51
N HIS A 542 14.38 6.47 -38.09
CA HIS A 542 14.95 7.82 -38.01
C HIS A 542 16.15 7.86 -37.07
N TYR A 543 16.05 7.22 -35.90
CA TYR A 543 17.14 7.16 -34.91
C TYR A 543 18.29 6.24 -35.33
N LEU A 544 18.03 5.25 -36.18
CA LEU A 544 19.08 4.48 -36.84
C LEU A 544 19.85 5.37 -37.83
N ILE A 545 19.13 6.12 -38.67
CA ILE A 545 19.73 7.09 -39.61
C ILE A 545 20.52 8.16 -38.86
N TYR A 546 20.00 8.68 -37.75
CA TYR A 546 20.72 9.62 -36.87
C TYR A 546 22.08 9.07 -36.45
N SER A 547 22.11 7.82 -35.98
CA SER A 547 23.35 7.17 -35.56
C SER A 547 24.33 7.01 -36.72
N MET A 548 23.84 6.68 -37.92
CA MET A 548 24.65 6.56 -39.12
C MET A 548 25.23 7.90 -39.59
N ILE A 549 24.46 8.99 -39.52
CA ILE A 549 24.94 10.34 -39.89
C ILE A 549 26.17 10.71 -39.06
N PHE A 550 26.09 10.53 -37.73
CA PHE A 550 27.17 10.93 -36.83
C PHE A 550 28.26 9.87 -36.65
N PHE A 551 28.11 8.69 -37.24
CA PHE A 551 29.18 7.68 -37.27
C PHE A 551 30.36 8.11 -38.14
N TYR A 552 30.10 8.95 -39.14
CA TYR A 552 31.10 9.47 -40.09
C TYR A 552 31.48 10.94 -39.82
N VAL A 553 31.10 11.48 -38.66
CA VAL A 553 31.39 12.85 -38.23
C VAL A 553 32.31 12.79 -37.02
N ALA A 554 33.27 13.73 -36.93
CA ALA A 554 34.15 13.81 -35.76
C ALA A 554 33.33 13.95 -34.45
N PRO A 555 33.80 13.40 -33.32
CA PRO A 555 33.03 13.38 -32.08
C PRO A 555 32.51 14.76 -31.67
N PHE A 556 31.20 14.87 -31.50
CA PHE A 556 30.53 16.10 -31.14
C PHE A 556 29.56 15.86 -29.98
N THR A 557 29.92 16.33 -28.77
CA THR A 557 29.21 16.03 -27.52
C THR A 557 27.69 16.21 -27.57
N PRO A 558 27.13 17.29 -28.18
CA PRO A 558 25.69 17.48 -28.23
C PRO A 558 24.91 16.36 -28.93
N VAL A 559 25.57 15.57 -29.79
CA VAL A 559 24.98 14.39 -30.45
C VAL A 559 24.62 13.29 -29.44
N LEU A 560 25.33 13.21 -28.32
CA LEU A 560 25.06 12.18 -27.31
C LEU A 560 23.84 12.50 -26.43
N ILE A 561 23.41 13.76 -26.38
CA ILE A 561 22.31 14.19 -25.50
C ILE A 561 20.98 13.51 -25.90
N PRO A 562 20.54 13.52 -27.18
CA PRO A 562 19.33 12.82 -27.61
C PRO A 562 19.37 11.31 -27.30
N ILE A 563 20.47 10.64 -27.64
CA ILE A 563 20.58 9.18 -27.51
C ILE A 563 20.65 8.75 -26.04
N PHE A 564 21.31 9.53 -25.17
CA PHE A 564 21.38 9.29 -23.74
C PHE A 564 20.00 9.47 -23.11
N CYS A 565 19.35 10.60 -23.35
CA CYS A 565 18.04 10.93 -22.78
C CYS A 565 16.97 9.91 -23.21
N PHE A 566 16.96 9.52 -24.48
CA PHE A 566 16.02 8.53 -24.99
C PHE A 566 16.28 7.14 -24.38
N SER A 567 17.55 6.75 -24.26
CA SER A 567 17.92 5.48 -23.61
C SER A 567 17.57 5.49 -22.13
N LEU A 568 17.71 6.63 -21.45
CA LEU A 568 17.43 6.79 -20.02
C LEU A 568 15.95 6.58 -19.71
N ILE A 569 15.05 7.27 -20.42
CA ILE A 569 13.58 7.13 -20.24
C ILE A 569 13.17 5.66 -20.38
N HIS A 570 13.67 4.98 -21.41
CA HIS A 570 13.24 3.63 -21.71
C HIS A 570 13.94 2.55 -20.89
N PHE A 571 15.17 2.80 -20.43
CA PHE A 571 15.86 1.94 -19.47
C PHE A 571 15.20 2.02 -18.09
N ALA A 572 14.83 3.24 -17.66
CA ALA A 572 14.08 3.52 -16.46
C ALA A 572 12.77 2.70 -16.40
N SER A 573 11.91 2.87 -17.40
CA SER A 573 10.59 2.23 -17.44
C SER A 573 10.65 0.69 -17.38
N TYR A 574 11.65 0.05 -18.00
CA TYR A 574 11.83 -1.40 -17.89
C TYR A 574 12.40 -1.82 -16.52
N SER A 575 13.28 -1.01 -15.94
CA SER A 575 13.93 -1.32 -14.67
C SER A 575 12.97 -1.25 -13.47
N ILE A 576 11.94 -0.40 -13.50
CA ILE A 576 10.85 -0.43 -12.50
C ILE A 576 10.14 -1.79 -12.52
N ARG A 577 9.79 -2.30 -13.71
CA ARG A 577 9.14 -3.61 -13.83
C ARG A 577 10.02 -4.74 -13.30
N LEU A 578 11.33 -4.65 -13.49
CA LEU A 578 12.29 -5.60 -12.92
C LEU A 578 12.31 -5.54 -11.40
N LEU A 579 12.31 -4.33 -10.84
CA LEU A 579 12.30 -4.12 -9.40
C LEU A 579 11.00 -4.62 -8.77
N ASP A 580 9.85 -4.45 -9.42
CA ASP A 580 8.55 -4.94 -8.96
C ASP A 580 8.54 -6.47 -8.73
N VAL A 581 9.31 -7.22 -9.51
CA VAL A 581 9.49 -8.68 -9.31
C VAL A 581 10.31 -8.99 -8.05
N LEU A 582 11.27 -8.15 -7.69
CA LEU A 582 12.14 -8.32 -6.52
C LEU A 582 11.48 -7.88 -5.19
N GLY A 583 10.25 -7.35 -5.26
CA GLY A 583 9.47 -6.91 -4.12
C GLY A 583 9.63 -5.42 -3.79
N PRO A 584 8.68 -4.87 -3.01
CA PRO A 584 8.55 -3.41 -2.80
C PRO A 584 9.72 -2.78 -2.03
N ASN A 585 10.45 -3.56 -1.21
CA ASN A 585 11.55 -3.06 -0.38
C ASN A 585 12.93 -3.19 -1.04
N ALA A 586 13.04 -3.84 -2.20
CA ALA A 586 14.32 -3.97 -2.89
C ALA A 586 14.73 -2.64 -3.56
N LEU A 587 15.96 -2.20 -3.31
CA LEU A 587 16.62 -1.07 -4.00
C LEU A 587 15.76 0.22 -4.04
N TRP A 588 15.24 0.63 -2.88
CA TRP A 588 14.36 1.80 -2.77
C TRP A 588 14.96 3.09 -3.39
N MET A 589 16.27 3.30 -3.28
CA MET A 589 16.95 4.44 -3.90
C MET A 589 16.91 4.37 -5.43
N ALA A 590 17.11 3.17 -6.01
CA ALA A 590 17.01 2.98 -7.44
C ALA A 590 15.58 3.23 -7.91
N ARG A 591 14.57 2.76 -7.16
CA ARG A 591 13.15 3.05 -7.45
C ARG A 591 12.87 4.56 -7.46
N LEU A 592 13.32 5.28 -6.45
CA LEU A 592 13.14 6.74 -6.35
C LEU A 592 13.75 7.46 -7.57
N LEU A 593 14.99 7.13 -7.93
CA LEU A 593 15.66 7.73 -9.09
C LEU A 593 14.93 7.43 -10.40
N ILE A 594 14.47 6.19 -10.58
CA ILE A 594 13.74 5.80 -11.79
C ILE A 594 12.39 6.51 -11.87
N SER A 595 11.66 6.61 -10.76
CA SER A 595 10.39 7.35 -10.71
C SER A 595 10.57 8.84 -10.98
N LEU A 596 11.69 9.45 -10.54
CA LEU A 596 12.03 10.85 -10.88
C LEU A 596 12.25 11.05 -12.39
N VAL A 597 12.87 10.07 -13.06
CA VAL A 597 13.03 10.09 -14.53
C VAL A 597 11.67 10.00 -15.23
N GLU A 598 10.76 9.14 -14.76
CA GLU A 598 9.42 9.00 -15.35
C GLU A 598 8.56 10.25 -15.14
N LEU A 599 8.59 10.86 -13.95
CA LEU A 599 7.91 12.13 -13.66
C LEU A 599 8.37 13.27 -14.59
N ASN A 600 9.63 13.25 -14.99
CA ASN A 600 10.23 14.26 -15.87
C ASN A 600 10.30 13.83 -17.35
N ALA A 601 9.71 12.70 -17.74
CA ALA A 601 9.85 12.15 -19.09
C ALA A 601 9.43 13.15 -20.19
N ARG A 602 8.39 13.96 -19.95
CA ARG A 602 7.95 15.01 -20.87
C ARG A 602 9.00 16.10 -21.09
N ASN A 603 9.63 16.56 -20.01
CA ASN A 603 10.70 17.57 -20.07
C ASN A 603 11.93 17.01 -20.78
N ILE A 604 12.26 15.74 -20.55
CA ILE A 604 13.37 15.05 -21.22
C ILE A 604 13.10 14.91 -22.72
N LEU A 605 11.87 14.54 -23.14
CA LEU A 605 11.49 14.49 -24.55
C LEU A 605 11.56 15.85 -25.24
N ASN A 606 11.19 16.93 -24.53
CA ASN A 606 11.35 18.29 -25.03
C ASN A 606 12.84 18.67 -25.18
N LEU A 607 13.70 18.30 -24.23
CA LEU A 607 15.15 18.51 -24.34
C LEU A 607 15.75 17.77 -25.55
N ILE A 608 15.30 16.54 -25.81
CA ILE A 608 15.70 15.76 -27.00
C ILE A 608 15.32 16.53 -28.27
N ALA A 609 14.05 16.91 -28.39
CA ALA A 609 13.55 17.65 -29.55
C ALA A 609 14.28 18.99 -29.77
N PHE A 610 14.52 19.74 -28.70
CA PHE A 610 15.27 20.99 -28.73
C PHE A 610 16.70 20.78 -29.25
N THR A 611 17.38 19.76 -28.72
CA THR A 611 18.75 19.44 -29.13
C THR A 611 18.81 18.96 -30.58
N GLU A 612 17.87 18.11 -31.01
CA GLU A 612 17.74 17.67 -32.41
C GLU A 612 17.63 18.88 -33.36
N ILE A 613 16.80 19.87 -33.02
CA ILE A 613 16.61 21.07 -33.85
C ILE A 613 17.88 21.92 -33.88
N ILE A 614 18.50 22.17 -32.73
CA ILE A 614 19.70 23.02 -32.62
C ILE A 614 20.93 22.41 -33.29
N LEU A 615 21.02 21.09 -33.39
CA LEU A 615 22.14 20.42 -34.08
C LEU A 615 22.21 20.78 -35.59
N ALA A 616 21.11 21.20 -36.22
CA ALA A 616 21.08 21.49 -37.66
C ALA A 616 22.08 22.59 -38.10
N PRO A 617 22.11 23.80 -37.50
CA PRO A 617 23.14 24.79 -37.80
C PRO A 617 24.55 24.32 -37.44
N PHE A 618 24.72 23.51 -36.39
CA PHE A 618 26.04 22.95 -36.04
C PHE A 618 26.55 21.99 -37.11
N CYS A 619 25.70 21.21 -37.77
CA CYS A 619 26.11 20.35 -38.89
C CYS A 619 26.74 21.18 -40.03
N ILE A 620 26.25 22.39 -40.29
CA ILE A 620 26.83 23.30 -41.30
C ILE A 620 28.21 23.80 -40.82
N ILE A 621 28.32 24.23 -39.57
CA ILE A 621 29.59 24.69 -38.97
C ILE A 621 30.65 23.57 -38.99
N LEU A 622 30.24 22.32 -38.75
CA LEU A 622 31.14 21.16 -38.79
C LEU A 622 31.75 20.91 -40.18
N VAL A 623 31.05 21.27 -41.26
CA VAL A 623 31.60 21.21 -42.62
C VAL A 623 32.70 22.25 -42.80
N PHE A 624 32.44 23.50 -42.41
CA PHE A 624 33.43 24.59 -42.53
C PHE A 624 34.67 24.37 -41.66
N THR A 625 34.55 23.59 -40.58
CA THR A 625 35.69 23.23 -39.73
C THR A 625 36.39 21.93 -40.15
N GLY A 626 36.00 21.33 -41.29
CA GLY A 626 36.60 20.10 -41.82
C GLY A 626 36.29 18.85 -40.99
N ARG A 627 35.27 18.90 -40.13
CA ARG A 627 34.90 17.83 -39.18
C ARG A 627 33.73 16.97 -39.65
N ALA A 628 33.06 17.36 -40.74
CA ALA A 628 31.96 16.65 -41.37
C ALA A 628 32.04 16.76 -42.90
N SER A 629 31.41 15.81 -43.59
CA SER A 629 31.29 15.83 -45.06
C SER A 629 30.25 16.86 -45.52
N PHE A 630 30.37 17.33 -46.77
CA PHE A 630 29.34 18.19 -47.39
C PHE A 630 27.94 17.56 -47.42
N LEU A 631 27.83 16.23 -47.36
CA LEU A 631 26.56 15.51 -47.36
C LEU A 631 25.85 15.57 -45.99
N THR A 632 26.59 15.80 -44.90
CA THR A 632 26.08 15.73 -43.52
C THR A 632 24.90 16.69 -43.25
N PRO A 633 24.94 17.98 -43.63
CA PRO A 633 23.80 18.89 -43.42
C PRO A 633 22.55 18.47 -44.19
N PHE A 634 22.68 17.92 -45.40
CA PHE A 634 21.54 17.45 -46.20
C PHE A 634 20.87 16.22 -45.58
N MET A 635 21.67 15.23 -45.17
CA MET A 635 21.15 14.05 -44.47
C MET A 635 20.50 14.42 -43.14
N TYR A 636 21.10 15.38 -42.40
CA TYR A 636 20.55 15.83 -41.14
C TYR A 636 19.24 16.62 -41.31
N HIS A 637 19.14 17.44 -42.35
CA HIS A 637 17.89 18.11 -42.71
C HIS A 637 16.78 17.09 -43.00
N GLN A 638 17.08 16.04 -43.77
CA GLN A 638 16.13 14.96 -44.03
C GLN A 638 15.71 14.23 -42.75
N PHE A 639 16.64 13.99 -41.81
CA PHE A 639 16.32 13.46 -40.49
C PHE A 639 15.31 14.35 -39.75
N ILE A 640 15.54 15.66 -39.69
CA ILE A 640 14.63 16.61 -39.02
C ILE A 640 13.25 16.65 -39.69
N LEU A 641 13.17 16.60 -41.02
CA LEU A 641 11.90 16.52 -41.73
C LEU A 641 11.12 15.24 -41.37
N MET A 642 11.81 14.10 -41.27
CA MET A 642 11.21 12.85 -40.83
C MET A 642 10.70 12.94 -39.38
N ARG A 643 11.48 13.54 -38.48
CA ARG A 643 11.06 13.79 -37.08
C ARG A 643 9.86 14.72 -36.99
N TYR A 644 9.79 15.76 -37.83
CA TYR A 644 8.66 16.69 -37.89
C TYR A 644 7.38 16.01 -38.38
N LYS A 645 7.49 15.11 -39.39
CA LYS A 645 6.36 14.36 -39.96
C LYS A 645 5.92 13.16 -39.11
N SER A 646 6.71 12.75 -38.11
CA SER A 646 6.37 11.60 -37.27
C SER A 646 5.04 11.83 -36.55
N GLN A 647 4.11 10.89 -36.72
CA GLN A 647 2.81 10.91 -36.06
C GLN A 647 2.87 10.38 -34.62
N ARG A 648 3.89 9.60 -34.27
CA ARG A 648 3.98 8.92 -32.97
C ARG A 648 4.61 9.76 -31.87
N ASN A 649 5.56 10.64 -32.22
CA ASN A 649 6.21 11.51 -31.25
C ASN A 649 6.02 12.99 -31.64
N PRO A 650 5.07 13.71 -31.02
CA PRO A 650 4.77 15.09 -31.36
C PRO A 650 5.80 16.09 -30.81
N SER A 651 6.76 15.67 -29.98
CA SER A 651 7.68 16.59 -29.28
C SER A 651 8.48 17.49 -30.22
N THR A 652 8.95 16.97 -31.36
CA THR A 652 9.70 17.77 -32.34
C THR A 652 8.82 18.87 -32.94
N ARG A 653 7.60 18.55 -33.35
CA ARG A 653 6.63 19.53 -33.89
C ARG A 653 6.22 20.58 -32.85
N ASN A 654 5.98 20.14 -31.63
CA ASN A 654 5.63 21.04 -30.53
C ASN A 654 6.79 22.00 -30.24
N MET A 655 8.03 21.49 -30.19
CA MET A 655 9.22 22.31 -29.96
C MET A 655 9.46 23.33 -31.07
N PHE A 656 9.25 22.97 -32.35
CA PHE A 656 9.28 23.96 -33.43
C PHE A 656 8.26 25.07 -33.24
N THR A 657 7.05 24.73 -32.77
CA THR A 657 6.00 25.70 -32.48
C THR A 657 6.39 26.61 -31.32
N GLU A 658 6.90 26.05 -30.22
CA GLU A 658 7.36 26.79 -29.04
C GLU A 658 8.54 27.72 -29.35
N LEU A 659 9.54 27.24 -30.10
CA LEU A 659 10.68 28.04 -30.55
C LEU A 659 10.23 29.20 -31.44
N ARG A 660 9.29 28.95 -32.36
CA ARG A 660 8.71 30.01 -33.21
C ARG A 660 8.01 31.06 -32.36
N MET A 661 7.12 30.65 -31.45
CA MET A 661 6.41 31.58 -30.56
C MET A 661 7.37 32.40 -29.69
N SER A 662 8.42 31.77 -29.16
CA SER A 662 9.45 32.44 -28.36
C SER A 662 10.25 33.44 -29.19
N ALA A 663 10.63 33.09 -30.42
CA ALA A 663 11.32 33.98 -31.34
C ALA A 663 10.42 35.18 -31.75
N THR A 664 9.14 34.95 -32.04
CA THR A 664 8.17 36.02 -32.35
C THR A 664 7.93 36.93 -31.14
N TYR A 665 7.84 36.37 -29.92
CA TYR A 665 7.73 37.16 -28.70
C TYR A 665 8.96 38.05 -28.48
N LEU A 666 10.17 37.51 -28.67
CA LEU A 666 11.41 38.27 -28.55
C LEU A 666 11.53 39.38 -29.60
N ALA A 667 11.12 39.11 -30.84
CA ALA A 667 11.09 40.11 -31.91
C ALA A 667 10.10 41.25 -31.65
N ASN A 668 9.00 40.97 -30.94
CA ASN A 668 7.94 41.93 -30.62
C ASN A 668 8.08 42.59 -29.24
N HIS A 669 9.13 42.25 -28.48
CA HIS A 669 9.38 42.86 -27.18
C HIS A 669 9.84 44.32 -27.34
N GLY A 670 9.27 45.24 -26.55
CA GLY A 670 9.42 46.69 -26.74
C GLY A 670 10.84 47.27 -26.57
N LYS A 671 11.82 46.44 -26.17
CA LYS A 671 13.23 46.82 -25.99
C LYS A 671 14.18 46.20 -27.03
N THR A 672 13.67 45.47 -28.03
CA THR A 672 14.51 44.77 -29.00
C THR A 672 15.00 45.72 -30.11
N PRO A 673 16.34 45.88 -30.32
CA PRO A 673 16.88 46.71 -31.39
C PRO A 673 16.37 46.30 -32.78
N ALA A 674 16.13 47.28 -33.67
CA ALA A 674 15.55 47.04 -35.00
C ALA A 674 16.36 46.04 -35.85
N ILE A 675 17.68 46.03 -35.72
CA ILE A 675 18.58 45.09 -36.39
C ILE A 675 18.31 43.65 -35.94
N ILE A 676 18.15 43.44 -34.63
CA ILE A 676 17.88 42.13 -34.03
C ILE A 676 16.48 41.66 -34.42
N LYS A 677 15.49 42.56 -34.43
CA LYS A 677 14.13 42.26 -34.90
C LYS A 677 14.10 41.80 -36.36
N ASN A 678 14.81 42.49 -37.25
CA ASN A 678 14.90 42.14 -38.66
C ASN A 678 15.65 40.83 -38.90
N LEU A 679 16.69 40.54 -38.11
CA LEU A 679 17.43 39.29 -38.15
C LEU A 679 16.56 38.10 -37.71
N ILE A 680 15.82 38.24 -36.60
CA ILE A 680 14.92 37.20 -36.08
C ILE A 680 13.79 36.93 -37.09
N ASN A 681 13.16 37.97 -37.64
CA ASN A 681 12.08 37.81 -38.62
C ASN A 681 12.56 37.16 -39.92
N SER A 682 13.76 37.56 -40.41
CA SER A 682 14.38 36.90 -41.57
C SER A 682 14.70 35.43 -41.30
N GLY A 683 15.19 35.10 -40.10
CA GLY A 683 15.44 33.72 -39.67
C GLY A 683 14.18 32.88 -39.59
N ILE A 684 13.08 33.42 -39.03
CA ILE A 684 11.77 32.75 -38.99
C ILE A 684 11.28 32.47 -40.41
N ASN A 685 11.35 33.45 -41.31
CA ASN A 685 10.90 33.28 -42.70
C ASN A 685 11.74 32.25 -43.47
N PHE A 686 13.05 32.22 -43.25
CA PHE A 686 13.94 31.23 -43.86
C PHE A 686 13.65 29.81 -43.37
N VAL A 687 13.42 29.62 -42.07
CA VAL A 687 13.05 28.32 -41.50
C VAL A 687 11.65 27.88 -41.96
N CYS A 688 10.69 28.80 -42.08
CA CYS A 688 9.37 28.53 -42.65
C CYS A 688 9.44 28.15 -44.14
N TRP A 689 10.38 28.73 -44.89
CA TRP A 689 10.61 28.39 -46.30
C TRP A 689 11.23 26.99 -46.48
N LEU A 690 12.10 26.57 -45.55
CA LEU A 690 12.68 25.20 -45.52
C LEU A 690 11.75 24.14 -44.92
N GLY A 691 10.69 24.54 -44.21
CA GLY A 691 9.72 23.65 -43.59
C GLY A 691 8.68 23.10 -44.58
N PRO A 692 8.05 21.95 -44.31
CA PRO A 692 6.95 21.46 -45.14
C PRO A 692 5.76 22.43 -45.06
N THR A 693 5.10 22.66 -46.20
CA THR A 693 3.92 23.54 -46.30
C THR A 693 2.87 23.15 -45.25
N ILE A 694 2.51 24.11 -44.40
CA ILE A 694 1.47 23.94 -43.40
C ILE A 694 0.15 23.82 -44.16
N ILE A 695 -0.42 22.62 -44.21
CA ILE A 695 -1.83 22.46 -44.55
C ILE A 695 -2.59 23.02 -43.35
N ASN A 696 -3.13 24.22 -43.48
CA ASN A 696 -4.05 24.76 -42.49
C ASN A 696 -5.21 23.76 -42.33
N PRO A 697 -5.58 23.35 -41.10
CA PRO A 697 -6.81 22.59 -40.91
C PRO A 697 -7.99 23.45 -41.42
N PRO A 698 -9.01 22.84 -42.07
CA PRO A 698 -10.19 23.58 -42.49
C PRO A 698 -10.80 24.25 -41.26
N SER A 699 -11.10 25.54 -41.39
CA SER A 699 -11.76 26.35 -40.38
C SER A 699 -13.06 25.66 -39.93
N GLN A 700 -13.11 25.24 -38.66
CA GLN A 700 -14.33 25.00 -37.92
C GLN A 700 -14.48 26.08 -36.87
#